data_AF-V5FE98-F1
#
_entry.id   AF-V5FE98-F1
#
_cell.length_a   1.000
_cell.length_b   1.000
_cell.length_c   1.000
_cell.angle_alpha   90.00
_cell.angle_beta   90.00
_cell.angle_gamma   90.00
#
_symmetry.space_group_name_H-M   'P 1'
#
loop_
_entity.id
_entity.type
_entity.pdbx_description
1 polymer ?
#
loop_
_entity_poly.entity_id
_entity_poly.type
_entity_poly.pdbx_seq_one_letter_code
_entity_poly.pdbx_strand_id
1 'polypeptide(L)'
;MASTTDITAIENLALPSSWYRSAALYELERRAIFAKEWMFVAHKNRFTKPGDYVRYEIAGFPFFLIMDRQKEIQGFHNVCRHRAYPVIHPDAAESGTKSILACYYHGWSYGLNGKLAKAPQFQDVPNFNKEDNGLLPVHVKIDGRGFIWVNLEASETPSVQWDSLFSGSDTRDRLNQFNMDDYVFHHTWSIKGNYNWKASLDNYNECYHCPTTHPLFVENCDLSVYKVEVDRGEILHFVKDKPGKSTNSYAPSSFLPNAAVSITKDYWYHMSVCPTSPTTATMRYDVYRHKDATDEQFIAMDKFFKQVEEEDKDLCNGAQTNLNTGIKDAISSSRLIYFCILSMSAAHLRRMNTQWSVYSLEYMTKALSVLSKQLAELLTESSALEYKEQNQDEVLLAIIMLGMSTSWHVTSGLGLEHIGGSRALLKRWVYRQSGQDQIPSWPKMNFYLGLQAYWEAVASFLIDQNIDWLEHLYHICMTLPKHTIQIHPWAGISSAVWVLLAKAGCIARKKRYYLLEGQTSLKSTSEVNRNSPWSDLKAQAEVLEEQLLDYSIPDIAQVEPTHDEKTPVNHLEDIAQCCKLAALLELYRAFGTLCEGHIALKLLKITRGKASYRGFNLKDSSPPPICTTIVGTLSLEILRILKSIPMDSHTRCLHPILLLIAGSALLSPIIIRRQQRSQHRYSNQSDNLTAADVNTSVRRATQNLDSTAIYDQPAVESTSAQSPRVELDLIHIWRRFVYDRITHIEEIINLDNIRKVRTILLSVWERDDQLVSSAPDTDDMIATEPVHWIDIMEEQDLRILF
;
A
#
# COMPACT_ATOMS: atom_id res chain seq x y z
N MET A 1 40.22 -5.72 -14.40
CA MET A 1 39.30 -6.37 -15.37
C MET A 1 38.71 -7.58 -14.69
N ALA A 2 37.58 -7.43 -14.01
CA ALA A 2 36.80 -8.55 -13.50
C ALA A 2 35.78 -8.89 -14.59
N SER A 3 35.90 -10.09 -15.14
CA SER A 3 35.03 -10.63 -16.18
C SER A 3 33.59 -10.71 -15.67
N THR A 4 32.67 -10.34 -16.56
CA THR A 4 31.25 -10.68 -16.54
C THR A 4 31.01 -12.11 -16.06
N THR A 5 30.73 -12.28 -14.76
CA THR A 5 30.17 -13.52 -14.24
C THR A 5 28.68 -13.53 -14.54
N ASP A 6 28.31 -14.51 -15.36
CA ASP A 6 26.96 -14.97 -15.63
C ASP A 6 26.02 -14.85 -14.42
N ILE A 7 24.90 -14.14 -14.62
CA ILE A 7 23.80 -13.99 -13.63
C ILE A 7 22.91 -15.26 -13.63
N THR A 8 23.42 -16.42 -14.02
CA THR A 8 22.69 -17.70 -14.02
C THR A 8 22.76 -18.46 -12.70
N ALA A 9 23.52 -17.98 -11.71
CA ALA A 9 23.59 -18.59 -10.38
C ALA A 9 22.46 -18.12 -9.42
N ILE A 10 21.20 -18.13 -9.90
CA ILE A 10 20.01 -17.94 -9.04
C ILE A 10 19.49 -19.34 -8.64
N GLU A 11 20.29 -20.12 -7.91
CA GLU A 11 19.88 -21.47 -7.47
C GLU A 11 19.49 -21.56 -5.99
N ASN A 12 19.37 -20.45 -5.26
CA ASN A 12 18.88 -20.44 -3.87
C ASN A 12 17.93 -19.25 -3.61
N LEU A 13 16.77 -19.23 -4.28
CA LEU A 13 15.69 -18.32 -3.89
C LEU A 13 14.88 -18.94 -2.75
N ALA A 14 14.59 -18.15 -1.72
CA ALA A 14 13.55 -18.45 -0.75
C ALA A 14 12.23 -18.81 -1.45
N LEU A 15 11.35 -19.56 -0.78
CA LEU A 15 10.07 -19.98 -1.37
C LEU A 15 9.27 -18.78 -1.91
N PRO A 16 8.48 -18.98 -2.99
CA PRO A 16 7.60 -17.93 -3.51
C PRO A 16 6.68 -17.40 -2.41
N SER A 17 6.44 -16.09 -2.35
CA SER A 17 5.62 -15.47 -1.31
C SER A 17 4.18 -16.01 -1.30
N SER A 18 3.66 -16.39 -2.46
CA SER A 18 2.36 -17.06 -2.60
C SER A 18 2.24 -18.34 -1.75
N TRP A 19 3.34 -19.05 -1.49
CA TRP A 19 3.34 -20.27 -0.69
C TRP A 19 3.12 -20.02 0.80
N TYR A 20 3.31 -18.78 1.26
CA TYR A 20 3.06 -18.37 2.64
C TYR A 20 1.66 -17.79 2.85
N ARG A 21 0.81 -17.70 1.82
CA ARG A 21 -0.55 -17.13 1.95
C ARG A 21 -1.66 -17.88 1.21
N SER A 22 -1.31 -18.82 0.32
CA SER A 22 -2.28 -19.56 -0.49
C SER A 22 -3.10 -20.55 0.34
N ALA A 23 -4.43 -20.38 0.33
CA ALA A 23 -5.35 -21.31 0.98
C ALA A 23 -5.32 -22.72 0.36
N ALA A 24 -5.23 -22.82 -0.97
CA ALA A 24 -5.15 -24.09 -1.65
C ALA A 24 -3.85 -24.86 -1.30
N LEU A 25 -2.74 -24.13 -1.18
CA LEU A 25 -1.47 -24.74 -0.80
C LEU A 25 -1.49 -25.18 0.67
N TYR A 26 -2.03 -24.35 1.57
CA TYR A 26 -2.21 -24.76 2.97
C TYR A 26 -3.01 -26.06 3.07
N GLU A 27 -4.12 -26.19 2.34
CA GLU A 27 -4.91 -27.43 2.32
C GLU A 27 -4.14 -28.64 1.77
N LEU A 28 -3.24 -28.43 0.80
CA LEU A 28 -2.32 -29.47 0.35
C LEU A 28 -1.31 -29.84 1.45
N GLU A 29 -0.66 -28.87 2.08
CA GLU A 29 0.30 -29.06 3.17
C GLU A 29 -0.34 -29.81 4.35
N ARG A 30 -1.58 -29.45 4.74
CA ARG A 30 -2.34 -30.16 5.77
C ARG A 30 -2.43 -31.66 5.50
N ARG A 31 -2.76 -32.06 4.26
CA ARG A 31 -2.96 -33.48 3.88
C ARG A 31 -1.67 -34.21 3.53
N ALA A 32 -0.70 -33.51 2.95
CA ALA A 32 0.53 -34.11 2.45
C ALA A 32 1.63 -34.16 3.52
N ILE A 33 1.65 -33.19 4.44
CA ILE A 33 2.68 -33.06 5.48
C ILE A 33 2.08 -33.43 6.83
N PHE A 34 1.21 -32.59 7.40
CA PHE A 34 0.76 -32.75 8.79
C PHE A 34 -0.07 -34.02 9.05
N ALA A 35 -0.69 -34.58 8.02
CA ALA A 35 -1.43 -35.84 8.12
C ALA A 35 -0.57 -37.10 7.89
N LYS A 36 0.66 -36.98 7.37
CA LYS A 36 1.46 -38.11 6.88
C LYS A 36 2.89 -38.18 7.38
N GLU A 37 3.45 -37.06 7.81
CA GLU A 37 4.80 -36.99 8.36
C GLU A 37 4.79 -37.22 9.88
N TRP A 38 5.93 -37.65 10.40
CA TRP A 38 6.10 -37.78 11.86
C TRP A 38 6.33 -36.42 12.49
N MET A 39 5.52 -36.09 13.50
CA MET A 39 5.56 -34.83 14.23
C MET A 39 6.01 -35.06 15.67
N PHE A 40 6.99 -34.30 16.15
CA PHE A 40 7.37 -34.30 17.56
C PHE A 40 6.41 -33.40 18.35
N VAL A 41 5.70 -33.98 19.34
CA VAL A 41 4.60 -33.30 20.06
C VAL A 41 4.71 -33.30 21.58
N ALA A 42 5.52 -34.18 22.19
CA ALA A 42 5.65 -34.28 23.64
C ALA A 42 6.88 -35.08 24.08
N HIS A 43 7.20 -35.06 25.37
CA HIS A 43 8.14 -36.01 25.97
C HIS A 43 7.46 -36.90 27.00
N LYS A 44 7.96 -38.12 27.20
CA LYS A 44 7.41 -39.10 28.16
C LYS A 44 7.27 -38.55 29.59
N ASN A 45 8.16 -37.65 30.02
CA ASN A 45 8.14 -37.07 31.38
C ASN A 45 6.91 -36.18 31.64
N ARG A 46 6.13 -35.86 30.60
CA ARG A 46 4.85 -35.18 30.76
C ARG A 46 3.76 -36.11 31.33
N PHE A 47 3.95 -37.42 31.27
CA PHE A 47 2.97 -38.42 31.70
C PHE A 47 3.49 -39.15 32.96
N THR A 48 2.85 -38.91 34.10
CA THR A 48 3.33 -39.40 35.40
C THR A 48 2.55 -40.59 35.93
N LYS A 49 1.28 -40.72 35.53
CA LYS A 49 0.37 -41.78 35.98
C LYS A 49 -0.65 -42.16 34.90
N PRO A 50 -1.20 -43.39 34.96
CA PRO A 50 -2.30 -43.79 34.08
C PRO A 50 -3.45 -42.81 34.07
N GLY A 51 -3.94 -42.50 32.88
CA GLY A 51 -4.99 -41.54 32.63
C GLY A 51 -4.51 -40.12 32.36
N ASP A 52 -3.24 -39.81 32.62
CA ASP A 52 -2.65 -38.52 32.22
C ASP A 52 -2.76 -38.39 30.70
N TYR A 53 -3.36 -37.28 30.25
CA TYR A 53 -3.59 -37.00 28.84
C TYR A 53 -3.12 -35.59 28.48
N VAL A 54 -2.83 -35.40 27.20
CA VAL A 54 -2.55 -34.10 26.58
C VAL A 54 -3.26 -34.03 25.24
N ARG A 55 -3.96 -32.92 25.01
CA ARG A 55 -4.79 -32.68 23.83
C ARG A 55 -4.07 -31.75 22.87
N TYR A 56 -4.18 -32.04 21.58
CA TYR A 56 -3.54 -31.29 20.50
C TYR A 56 -4.55 -30.97 19.40
N GLU A 57 -4.30 -29.85 18.72
CA GLU A 57 -4.92 -29.53 17.44
C GLU A 57 -3.83 -28.93 16.55
N ILE A 58 -3.38 -29.72 15.57
CA ILE A 58 -2.32 -29.32 14.65
C ILE A 58 -2.91 -29.35 13.26
N ALA A 59 -2.82 -28.24 12.52
CA ALA A 59 -3.32 -28.14 11.15
C ALA A 59 -4.80 -28.56 11.04
N GLY A 60 -5.61 -28.23 12.05
CA GLY A 60 -7.04 -28.56 12.15
C GLY A 60 -7.36 -30.05 12.42
N PHE A 61 -6.37 -30.87 12.78
CA PHE A 61 -6.58 -32.25 13.21
C PHE A 61 -6.58 -32.35 14.74
N PRO A 62 -7.74 -32.60 15.39
CA PRO A 62 -7.80 -32.75 16.83
C PRO A 62 -7.46 -34.19 17.26
N PHE A 63 -6.47 -34.35 18.13
CA PHE A 63 -6.06 -35.63 18.70
C PHE A 63 -5.62 -35.48 20.16
N PHE A 64 -5.38 -36.59 20.84
CA PHE A 64 -4.82 -36.58 22.18
C PHE A 64 -3.92 -37.79 22.41
N LEU A 65 -2.96 -37.60 23.30
CA LEU A 65 -2.13 -38.65 23.86
C LEU A 65 -2.62 -38.97 25.27
N ILE A 66 -2.57 -40.23 25.69
CA ILE A 66 -2.96 -40.67 27.03
C ILE A 66 -2.11 -41.85 27.49
N MET A 67 -1.68 -41.84 28.76
CA MET A 67 -1.04 -42.99 29.37
C MET A 67 -2.10 -44.01 29.80
N ASP A 68 -2.00 -45.25 29.33
CA ASP A 68 -2.93 -46.31 29.70
C ASP A 68 -2.57 -46.95 31.05
N ARG A 69 -3.32 -48.01 31.43
CA ARG A 69 -3.10 -48.71 32.72
C ARG A 69 -1.86 -49.60 32.71
N GLN A 70 -1.33 -49.92 31.52
CA GLN A 70 -0.09 -50.65 31.31
C GLN A 70 1.12 -49.71 31.31
N LYS A 71 0.88 -48.40 31.44
CA LYS A 71 1.87 -47.30 31.37
C LYS A 71 2.43 -47.08 29.96
N GLU A 72 1.71 -47.55 28.94
CA GLU A 72 2.01 -47.24 27.55
C GLU A 72 1.30 -45.95 27.13
N ILE A 73 1.96 -45.14 26.30
CA ILE A 73 1.37 -43.90 25.78
C ILE A 73 0.64 -44.21 24.47
N GLN A 74 -0.68 -44.01 24.49
CA GLN A 74 -1.58 -44.24 23.37
C GLN A 74 -1.99 -42.91 22.73
N GLY A 75 -2.22 -42.91 21.43
CA GLY A 75 -2.71 -41.74 20.69
C GLY A 75 -4.04 -42.02 20.00
N PHE A 76 -4.97 -41.07 20.05
CA PHE A 76 -6.26 -41.19 19.37
C PHE A 76 -6.73 -39.87 18.78
N HIS A 77 -7.42 -39.93 17.64
CA HIS A 77 -8.21 -38.79 17.18
C HIS A 77 -9.30 -38.46 18.21
N ASN A 78 -9.52 -37.17 18.47
CA ASN A 78 -10.50 -36.72 19.44
C ASN A 78 -11.93 -36.74 18.86
N VAL A 79 -12.36 -37.90 18.36
CA VAL A 79 -13.59 -38.09 17.61
C VAL A 79 -14.29 -39.36 18.08
N CYS A 80 -15.47 -39.21 18.69
CA CYS A 80 -16.28 -40.37 19.08
C CYS A 80 -16.76 -41.13 17.85
N ARG A 81 -16.62 -42.46 17.86
CA ARG A 81 -17.01 -43.34 16.76
C ARG A 81 -18.51 -43.40 16.47
N HIS A 82 -19.36 -42.93 17.39
CA HIS A 82 -20.81 -42.90 17.17
C HIS A 82 -21.22 -41.80 16.18
N ARG A 83 -21.03 -40.52 16.56
CA ARG A 83 -21.45 -39.36 15.76
C ARG A 83 -20.46 -38.19 15.88
N ALA A 84 -19.17 -38.52 15.88
CA ALA A 84 -18.04 -37.59 15.79
C ALA A 84 -17.87 -36.55 16.89
N TYR A 85 -18.67 -36.58 17.97
CA TYR A 85 -18.52 -35.65 19.08
C TYR A 85 -17.16 -35.82 19.78
N PRO A 86 -16.49 -34.74 20.23
CA PRO A 86 -15.20 -34.83 20.91
C PRO A 86 -15.24 -35.73 22.16
N VAL A 87 -14.29 -36.65 22.27
CA VAL A 87 -14.20 -37.58 23.42
C VAL A 87 -13.69 -36.85 24.65
N ILE A 88 -12.65 -36.03 24.47
CA ILE A 88 -12.23 -35.01 25.44
C ILE A 88 -12.89 -33.70 25.01
N HIS A 89 -13.75 -33.19 25.89
CA HIS A 89 -14.54 -31.98 25.64
C HIS A 89 -13.64 -30.77 25.31
N PRO A 90 -14.04 -29.87 24.38
CA PRO A 90 -13.25 -28.67 24.05
C PRO A 90 -12.93 -27.79 25.26
N ASP A 91 -13.90 -27.61 26.17
CA ASP A 91 -13.73 -26.84 27.42
C ASP A 91 -12.94 -27.57 28.52
N ALA A 92 -12.56 -28.83 28.30
CA ALA A 92 -11.68 -29.51 29.25
C ALA A 92 -10.28 -28.89 29.18
N ALA A 93 -9.57 -28.94 30.32
CA ALA A 93 -8.16 -28.58 30.34
C ALA A 93 -7.39 -29.35 29.27
N GLU A 94 -6.46 -28.66 28.61
CA GLU A 94 -5.65 -29.20 27.53
C GLU A 94 -4.87 -30.45 27.96
N SER A 95 -4.43 -30.49 29.21
CA SER A 95 -3.91 -31.68 29.87
C SER A 95 -4.60 -31.95 31.20
N GLY A 96 -4.67 -33.20 31.60
CA GLY A 96 -5.27 -33.61 32.87
C GLY A 96 -5.23 -35.12 33.05
N THR A 97 -6.06 -35.65 33.95
CA THR A 97 -6.15 -37.11 34.19
C THR A 97 -7.58 -37.60 33.95
N LYS A 98 -7.77 -38.71 33.23
CA LYS A 98 -9.05 -39.39 33.03
C LYS A 98 -8.97 -40.86 33.43
N SER A 99 -9.96 -41.34 34.19
CA SER A 99 -10.11 -42.77 34.53
C SER A 99 -10.90 -43.56 33.47
N ILE A 100 -11.70 -42.86 32.67
CA ILE A 100 -12.49 -43.36 31.54
C ILE A 100 -12.67 -42.25 30.51
N LEU A 101 -12.70 -42.63 29.22
CA LEU A 101 -12.96 -41.71 28.11
C LEU A 101 -14.43 -41.79 27.74
N ALA A 102 -15.27 -40.91 28.29
CA ALA A 102 -16.72 -40.92 28.07
C ALA A 102 -17.16 -39.77 27.15
N CYS A 103 -17.86 -40.10 26.07
CA CYS A 103 -18.43 -39.12 25.15
C CYS A 103 -19.67 -38.45 25.78
N TYR A 104 -19.66 -37.13 25.82
CA TYR A 104 -20.75 -36.33 26.40
C TYR A 104 -22.04 -36.34 25.57
N TYR A 105 -21.99 -36.81 24.32
CA TYR A 105 -23.18 -36.78 23.45
C TYR A 105 -24.19 -37.89 23.81
N HIS A 106 -23.74 -39.16 23.79
CA HIS A 106 -24.63 -40.32 23.97
C HIS A 106 -24.07 -41.34 24.98
N GLY A 107 -23.05 -40.96 25.75
CA GLY A 107 -22.51 -41.82 26.81
C GLY A 107 -21.75 -43.05 26.33
N TRP A 108 -21.32 -43.10 25.07
CA TRP A 108 -20.33 -44.08 24.63
C TRP A 108 -19.05 -43.88 25.42
N SER A 109 -18.52 -44.93 26.03
CA SER A 109 -17.31 -44.85 26.84
C SER A 109 -16.25 -45.82 26.35
N TYR A 110 -15.00 -45.38 26.39
CA TYR A 110 -13.83 -46.10 25.92
C TYR A 110 -12.85 -46.30 27.09
N GLY A 111 -12.12 -47.41 27.05
CA GLY A 111 -10.95 -47.60 27.90
C GLY A 111 -9.81 -46.65 27.52
N LEU A 112 -8.78 -46.54 28.37
CA LEU A 112 -7.61 -45.69 28.08
C LEU A 112 -6.79 -46.20 26.87
N ASN A 113 -6.97 -47.48 26.51
CA ASN A 113 -6.44 -48.08 25.29
C ASN A 113 -7.35 -47.88 24.05
N GLY A 114 -8.34 -46.98 24.13
CA GLY A 114 -9.24 -46.64 23.03
C GLY A 114 -10.32 -47.67 22.71
N LYS A 115 -10.29 -48.88 23.29
CA LYS A 115 -11.33 -49.89 23.06
C LYS A 115 -12.68 -49.43 23.60
N LEU A 116 -13.74 -49.63 22.84
CA LEU A 116 -15.09 -49.31 23.28
C LEU A 116 -15.42 -50.17 24.51
N ALA A 117 -15.76 -49.52 25.62
CA ALA A 117 -16.09 -50.14 26.90
C ALA A 117 -17.61 -50.25 27.08
N LYS A 118 -18.39 -49.24 26.67
CA LYS A 118 -19.85 -49.24 26.75
C LYS A 118 -20.45 -48.42 25.60
N ALA A 119 -21.48 -48.97 24.97
CA ALA A 119 -22.39 -48.24 24.07
C ALA A 119 -23.82 -48.42 24.60
N PRO A 120 -24.39 -47.42 25.31
CA PRO A 120 -25.74 -47.53 25.84
C PRO A 120 -26.77 -47.81 24.75
N GLN A 121 -27.68 -48.78 24.98
CA GLN A 121 -28.75 -49.21 24.05
C GLN A 121 -28.27 -49.98 22.81
N PHE A 122 -26.97 -50.28 22.68
CA PHE A 122 -26.44 -51.06 21.56
C PHE A 122 -26.25 -52.54 21.87
N GLN A 123 -26.66 -53.02 23.06
CA GLN A 123 -26.48 -54.42 23.48
C GLN A 123 -27.23 -55.41 22.60
N ASP A 124 -28.45 -55.04 22.19
CA ASP A 124 -29.36 -55.91 21.44
C ASP A 124 -29.53 -55.46 19.97
N VAL A 125 -28.70 -54.51 19.51
CA VAL A 125 -28.74 -54.03 18.12
C VAL A 125 -28.16 -55.11 17.19
N PRO A 126 -28.93 -55.62 16.21
CA PRO A 126 -28.44 -56.64 15.29
C PRO A 126 -27.18 -56.19 14.56
N ASN A 127 -26.20 -57.08 14.43
CA ASN A 127 -24.93 -56.86 13.74
C ASN A 127 -24.03 -55.76 14.34
N PHE A 128 -24.31 -55.26 15.55
CA PHE A 128 -23.39 -54.36 16.24
C PHE A 128 -22.26 -55.16 16.91
N ASN A 129 -21.03 -54.93 16.46
CA ASN A 129 -19.83 -55.46 17.11
C ASN A 129 -19.05 -54.32 17.78
N LYS A 130 -18.85 -54.46 19.09
CA LYS A 130 -18.15 -53.48 19.93
C LYS A 130 -16.69 -53.30 19.54
N GLU A 131 -16.02 -54.38 19.12
CA GLU A 131 -14.60 -54.38 18.80
C GLU A 131 -14.29 -53.54 17.54
N ASP A 132 -15.24 -53.41 16.62
CA ASP A 132 -15.08 -52.62 15.38
C ASP A 132 -15.21 -51.09 15.63
N ASN A 133 -15.56 -50.70 16.86
CA ASN A 133 -15.98 -49.36 17.25
C ASN A 133 -15.08 -48.70 18.32
N GLY A 134 -13.82 -49.15 18.45
CA GLY A 134 -12.80 -48.45 19.25
C GLY A 134 -12.40 -47.09 18.65
N LEU A 135 -11.80 -46.21 19.45
CA LEU A 135 -11.29 -44.92 18.98
C LEU A 135 -10.32 -45.09 17.81
N LEU A 136 -10.32 -44.12 16.89
CA LEU A 136 -9.39 -44.12 15.76
C LEU A 136 -7.97 -43.83 16.29
N PRO A 137 -7.03 -44.78 16.17
CA PRO A 137 -5.69 -44.60 16.70
C PRO A 137 -4.90 -43.57 15.89
N VAL A 138 -3.97 -42.92 16.57
CA VAL A 138 -2.87 -42.15 15.99
C VAL A 138 -1.60 -42.97 16.21
N HIS A 139 -0.72 -43.03 15.21
CA HIS A 139 0.55 -43.72 15.35
C HIS A 139 1.42 -42.99 16.36
N VAL A 140 1.98 -43.71 17.32
CA VAL A 140 2.85 -43.14 18.37
C VAL A 140 4.19 -43.87 18.33
N LYS A 141 5.29 -43.10 18.31
CA LYS A 141 6.66 -43.61 18.45
C LYS A 141 7.32 -42.86 19.59
N ILE A 142 7.86 -43.60 20.55
CA ILE A 142 8.74 -43.07 21.59
C ILE A 142 10.17 -43.47 21.21
N ASP A 143 11.06 -42.49 21.06
CA ASP A 143 12.47 -42.75 20.76
C ASP A 143 13.29 -43.10 22.00
N GLY A 144 14.57 -43.42 21.83
CA GLY A 144 15.47 -43.81 22.91
C GLY A 144 15.71 -42.72 23.97
N ARG A 145 15.38 -41.46 23.67
CA ARG A 145 15.44 -40.34 24.63
C ARG A 145 14.10 -40.03 25.28
N GLY A 146 13.02 -40.66 24.83
CA GLY A 146 11.68 -40.44 25.37
C GLY A 146 10.89 -39.36 24.65
N PHE A 147 11.37 -38.82 23.52
CA PHE A 147 10.56 -37.92 22.70
C PHE A 147 9.44 -38.71 22.04
N ILE A 148 8.25 -38.11 22.03
CA ILE A 148 7.03 -38.71 21.52
C ILE A 148 6.70 -38.07 20.17
N TRP A 149 6.73 -38.93 19.17
CA TRP A 149 6.43 -38.63 17.79
C TRP A 149 5.06 -39.20 17.42
N VAL A 150 4.30 -38.45 16.64
CA VAL A 150 2.98 -38.87 16.15
C VAL A 150 2.88 -38.80 14.65
N ASN A 151 2.10 -39.71 14.06
CA ASN A 151 1.73 -39.69 12.66
C ASN A 151 0.22 -39.94 12.54
N LEU A 152 -0.47 -39.06 11.82
CA LEU A 152 -1.94 -39.04 11.74
C LEU A 152 -2.48 -39.85 10.55
N GLU A 153 -1.63 -40.56 9.81
CA GLU A 153 -2.06 -41.31 8.63
C GLU A 153 -2.96 -42.47 9.04
N ALA A 154 -4.11 -42.61 8.37
CA ALA A 154 -5.11 -43.59 8.72
C ALA A 154 -4.75 -45.04 8.34
N SER A 155 -3.68 -45.25 7.56
CA SER A 155 -3.19 -46.58 7.20
C SER A 155 -2.67 -47.31 8.44
N GLU A 156 -2.76 -48.65 8.44
CA GLU A 156 -2.27 -49.49 9.55
C GLU A 156 -0.79 -49.26 9.85
N THR A 157 0.00 -48.98 8.82
CA THR A 157 1.39 -48.55 8.93
C THR A 157 1.57 -47.21 8.22
N PRO A 158 2.27 -46.23 8.81
CA PRO A 158 2.59 -44.98 8.14
C PRO A 158 3.36 -45.19 6.83
N SER A 159 3.02 -44.43 5.80
CA SER A 159 3.74 -44.47 4.51
C SER A 159 5.17 -43.94 4.63
N VAL A 160 5.39 -42.96 5.51
CA VAL A 160 6.72 -42.48 5.88
C VAL A 160 7.17 -43.18 7.16
N GLN A 161 8.27 -43.92 7.10
CA GLN A 161 8.84 -44.59 8.27
C GLN A 161 9.62 -43.60 9.13
N TRP A 162 9.48 -43.65 10.45
CA TRP A 162 10.16 -42.70 11.35
C TRP A 162 11.69 -42.71 11.15
N ASP A 163 12.29 -43.91 11.04
CA ASP A 163 13.72 -44.08 10.83
C ASP A 163 14.23 -43.45 9.53
N SER A 164 13.36 -43.29 8.52
CA SER A 164 13.74 -42.68 7.24
C SER A 164 14.13 -41.20 7.36
N LEU A 165 13.65 -40.51 8.40
CA LEU A 165 13.94 -39.10 8.68
C LEU A 165 14.80 -38.91 9.94
N PHE A 166 14.58 -39.73 10.97
CA PHE A 166 15.10 -39.47 12.32
C PHE A 166 16.01 -40.57 12.87
N SER A 167 16.41 -41.56 12.07
CA SER A 167 17.34 -42.61 12.52
C SER A 167 18.60 -42.01 13.16
N GLY A 168 18.83 -42.32 14.43
CA GLY A 168 20.00 -41.89 15.18
C GLY A 168 19.95 -40.47 15.74
N SER A 169 18.83 -39.75 15.63
CA SER A 169 18.66 -38.43 16.28
C SER A 169 18.77 -38.53 17.81
N ASP A 170 18.30 -39.64 18.37
CA ASP A 170 18.32 -39.96 19.80
C ASP A 170 19.68 -40.47 20.30
N THR A 171 20.62 -40.81 19.42
CA THR A 171 21.95 -41.33 19.78
C THR A 171 23.12 -40.35 19.53
N ARG A 172 22.83 -39.08 19.20
CA ARG A 172 23.87 -38.09 18.90
C ARG A 172 24.73 -37.76 20.13
N ASP A 173 26.04 -37.66 19.92
CA ASP A 173 27.01 -37.39 21.00
C ASP A 173 26.75 -36.07 21.74
N ARG A 174 26.31 -35.03 21.03
CA ARG A 174 26.01 -33.70 21.63
C ARG A 174 24.93 -33.75 22.70
N LEU A 175 24.09 -34.79 22.67
CA LEU A 175 23.00 -34.98 23.61
C LEU A 175 23.41 -35.88 24.80
N ASN A 176 24.60 -36.53 24.79
CA ASN A 176 25.05 -37.45 25.85
C ASN A 176 25.24 -36.77 27.21
N GLN A 177 25.45 -35.46 27.22
CA GLN A 177 25.57 -34.67 28.46
C GLN A 177 24.22 -34.39 29.15
N PHE A 178 23.09 -34.66 28.47
CA PHE A 178 21.75 -34.44 29.02
C PHE A 178 21.08 -35.78 29.28
N ASN A 179 20.82 -36.05 30.55
CA ASN A 179 19.97 -37.16 30.98
C ASN A 179 18.53 -36.65 31.10
N MET A 180 17.67 -37.05 30.16
CA MET A 180 16.29 -36.54 30.09
C MET A 180 15.46 -36.88 31.33
N ASP A 181 15.78 -37.97 32.04
CA ASP A 181 15.08 -38.37 33.27
C ASP A 181 15.35 -37.42 34.45
N ASP A 182 16.37 -36.55 34.37
CA ASP A 182 16.66 -35.52 35.37
C ASP A 182 15.82 -34.24 35.18
N TYR A 183 15.02 -34.16 34.11
CA TYR A 183 14.14 -33.04 33.81
C TYR A 183 12.69 -33.38 34.11
N VAL A 184 12.00 -32.50 34.84
CA VAL A 184 10.59 -32.66 35.21
C VAL A 184 9.76 -31.65 34.44
N PHE A 185 8.63 -32.09 33.85
CA PHE A 185 7.68 -31.18 33.22
C PHE A 185 7.21 -30.12 34.22
N HIS A 186 7.31 -28.85 33.84
CA HIS A 186 6.93 -27.73 34.71
C HIS A 186 5.63 -27.07 34.22
N HIS A 187 5.60 -26.61 32.98
CA HIS A 187 4.44 -25.92 32.43
C HIS A 187 4.44 -25.89 30.90
N THR A 188 3.30 -25.47 30.35
CA THR A 188 3.12 -25.17 28.93
C THR A 188 2.75 -23.70 28.78
N TRP A 189 3.22 -23.06 27.72
CA TRP A 189 2.76 -21.74 27.29
C TRP A 189 2.68 -21.69 25.75
N SER A 190 2.05 -20.64 25.21
CA SER A 190 1.88 -20.51 23.76
C SER A 190 1.83 -19.06 23.29
N ILE A 191 2.28 -18.83 22.05
CA ILE A 191 2.20 -17.56 21.33
C ILE A 191 1.35 -17.75 20.08
N LYS A 192 0.41 -16.84 19.82
CA LYS A 192 -0.31 -16.79 18.55
C LYS A 192 0.40 -15.84 17.59
N GLY A 193 0.74 -16.33 16.39
CA GLY A 193 1.39 -15.57 15.32
C GLY A 193 0.45 -15.34 14.13
N ASN A 194 0.54 -14.15 13.53
CA ASN A 194 -0.13 -13.79 12.27
C ASN A 194 0.80 -14.07 11.08
N TYR A 195 1.37 -15.27 11.06
CA TYR A 195 2.28 -15.74 10.02
C TYR A 195 2.04 -17.21 9.68
N ASN A 196 2.44 -17.60 8.46
CA ASN A 196 2.45 -19.00 8.03
C ASN A 196 3.44 -19.83 8.86
N TRP A 197 3.13 -21.10 9.10
CA TRP A 197 3.98 -22.02 9.86
C TRP A 197 5.42 -22.11 9.33
N LYS A 198 5.61 -22.03 8.02
CA LYS A 198 6.95 -22.04 7.38
C LYS A 198 7.77 -20.82 7.75
N ALA A 199 7.15 -19.65 7.94
CA ALA A 199 7.87 -18.44 8.30
C ALA A 199 8.54 -18.55 9.67
N SER A 200 7.88 -19.24 10.62
CA SER A 200 8.48 -19.55 11.93
C SER A 200 9.68 -20.48 11.80
N LEU A 201 9.60 -21.50 10.94
CA LEU A 201 10.72 -22.42 10.73
C LEU A 201 11.87 -21.74 9.97
N ASP A 202 11.56 -20.91 8.97
CA ASP A 202 12.56 -20.11 8.26
C ASP A 202 13.31 -19.21 9.25
N ASN A 203 12.60 -18.58 10.19
CA ASN A 203 13.18 -17.73 11.24
C ASN A 203 14.06 -18.52 12.21
N TYR A 204 13.57 -19.67 12.73
CA TYR A 204 14.31 -20.46 13.73
C TYR A 204 15.60 -21.08 13.15
N ASN A 205 15.60 -21.46 11.88
CA ASN A 205 16.69 -22.24 11.28
C ASN A 205 17.91 -21.39 10.83
N GLU A 206 17.95 -20.11 11.18
CA GLU A 206 19.06 -19.20 10.88
C GLU A 206 19.35 -18.28 12.07
N CYS A 207 20.51 -17.61 12.06
CA CYS A 207 20.87 -16.65 13.11
C CYS A 207 21.51 -15.38 12.51
N TYR A 208 21.14 -15.09 11.26
CA TYR A 208 21.48 -13.87 10.54
C TYR A 208 20.75 -12.65 11.13
N HIS A 209 19.52 -12.80 11.62
CA HIS A 209 18.80 -11.73 12.31
C HIS A 209 19.28 -11.51 13.76
N CYS A 210 19.90 -12.53 14.38
CA CYS A 210 20.29 -12.49 15.79
C CYS A 210 21.09 -11.24 16.22
N PRO A 211 22.10 -10.76 15.45
CA PRO A 211 22.85 -9.54 15.81
C PRO A 211 21.99 -8.28 15.92
N THR A 212 20.89 -8.22 15.18
CA THR A 212 20.01 -7.06 15.11
C THR A 212 18.87 -7.16 16.13
N THR A 213 18.29 -8.34 16.30
CA THR A 213 17.03 -8.51 17.03
C THR A 213 17.21 -9.01 18.46
N HIS A 214 18.25 -9.82 18.74
CA HIS A 214 18.41 -10.49 20.04
C HIS A 214 19.64 -9.98 20.82
N PRO A 215 19.60 -8.77 21.39
CA PRO A 215 20.77 -8.18 22.07
C PRO A 215 21.27 -9.04 23.23
N LEU A 216 20.35 -9.67 24.00
CA LEU A 216 20.72 -10.56 25.12
C LEU A 216 21.31 -11.88 24.64
N PHE A 217 20.87 -12.41 23.50
CA PHE A 217 21.45 -13.62 22.91
C PHE A 217 22.88 -13.34 22.44
N VAL A 218 23.09 -12.22 21.73
CA VAL A 218 24.40 -11.78 21.25
C VAL A 218 25.36 -11.44 22.40
N GLU A 219 24.86 -10.98 23.55
CA GLU A 219 25.70 -10.71 24.72
C GLU A 219 26.36 -11.98 25.27
N ASN A 220 25.69 -13.12 25.15
CA ASN A 220 26.11 -14.38 25.76
C ASN A 220 26.77 -15.35 24.76
N CYS A 221 26.28 -15.39 23.52
CA CYS A 221 26.71 -16.33 22.50
C CYS A 221 27.72 -15.72 21.51
N ASP A 222 28.71 -16.52 21.10
CA ASP A 222 29.67 -16.19 20.05
C ASP A 222 29.14 -16.65 18.68
N LEU A 223 28.51 -15.73 17.97
CA LEU A 223 27.97 -15.97 16.63
C LEU A 223 29.05 -16.17 15.56
N SER A 224 30.32 -15.82 15.82
CA SER A 224 31.40 -15.98 14.83
C SER A 224 31.76 -17.44 14.55
N VAL A 225 31.40 -18.33 15.48
CA VAL A 225 31.62 -19.79 15.40
C VAL A 225 30.30 -20.55 15.26
N TYR A 226 29.19 -19.86 15.01
CA TYR A 226 27.89 -20.48 14.81
C TYR A 226 27.88 -21.33 13.53
N LYS A 227 27.33 -22.54 13.65
CA LYS A 227 27.23 -23.50 12.54
C LYS A 227 25.89 -24.20 12.57
N VAL A 228 25.34 -24.45 11.38
CA VAL A 228 24.18 -25.32 11.17
C VAL A 228 24.63 -26.58 10.43
N GLU A 229 24.15 -27.74 10.88
CA GLU A 229 24.27 -29.01 10.15
C GLU A 229 22.87 -29.56 9.87
N VAL A 230 22.63 -30.03 8.66
CA VAL A 230 21.35 -30.64 8.28
C VAL A 230 21.57 -32.13 8.07
N ASP A 231 20.73 -32.95 8.69
CA ASP A 231 20.71 -34.40 8.48
C ASP A 231 19.26 -34.89 8.36
N ARG A 232 18.85 -35.18 7.13
CA ARG A 232 17.48 -35.62 6.78
C ARG A 232 16.41 -34.67 7.34
N GLY A 233 15.61 -35.10 8.31
CA GLY A 233 14.54 -34.32 8.93
C GLY A 233 14.99 -33.43 10.09
N GLU A 234 16.27 -33.43 10.44
CA GLU A 234 16.83 -32.74 11.61
C GLU A 234 17.79 -31.61 11.18
N ILE A 235 17.69 -30.47 11.85
CA ILE A 235 18.57 -29.30 11.67
C ILE A 235 19.24 -29.02 13.02
N LEU A 236 20.55 -29.15 13.06
CA LEU A 236 21.37 -29.05 14.27
C LEU A 236 22.08 -27.71 14.33
N HIS A 237 21.89 -27.01 15.46
CA HIS A 237 22.51 -25.71 15.70
C HIS A 237 23.68 -25.86 16.68
N PHE A 238 24.83 -25.32 16.30
CA PHE A 238 26.03 -25.30 17.12
C PHE A 238 26.39 -23.85 17.42
N VAL A 239 26.33 -23.51 18.71
CA VAL A 239 26.68 -22.20 19.24
C VAL A 239 27.64 -22.39 20.41
N LYS A 240 28.56 -21.45 20.61
CA LYS A 240 29.45 -21.42 21.77
C LYS A 240 29.21 -20.16 22.56
N ASP A 241 29.49 -20.22 23.85
CA ASP A 241 29.50 -19.05 24.71
C ASP A 241 30.72 -18.18 24.44
N LYS A 242 30.57 -16.87 24.66
CA LYS A 242 31.71 -15.96 24.72
C LYS A 242 32.60 -16.25 25.94
N PRO A 243 33.91 -15.95 25.89
CA PRO A 243 34.81 -16.15 27.02
C PRO A 243 34.30 -15.49 28.31
N GLY A 244 34.25 -16.24 29.41
CA GLY A 244 33.77 -15.77 30.71
C GLY A 244 32.24 -15.76 30.87
N LYS A 245 31.49 -16.11 29.83
CA LYS A 245 30.06 -16.45 29.90
C LYS A 245 29.92 -17.98 29.98
N SER A 246 28.91 -18.46 30.71
CA SER A 246 28.56 -19.88 30.78
C SER A 246 27.04 -19.98 30.74
N THR A 247 26.49 -20.21 29.56
CA THR A 247 25.05 -20.46 29.37
C THR A 247 24.68 -21.93 29.57
N ASN A 248 25.62 -22.75 30.04
CA ASN A 248 25.45 -24.16 30.37
C ASN A 248 25.05 -24.99 29.14
N SER A 249 26.01 -25.39 28.30
CA SER A 249 25.86 -26.36 27.20
C SER A 249 24.54 -26.25 26.42
N TYR A 250 24.52 -25.45 25.37
CA TYR A 250 23.35 -25.31 24.50
C TYR A 250 23.27 -26.42 23.47
N ALA A 251 22.11 -27.06 23.36
CA ALA A 251 21.85 -28.06 22.32
C ALA A 251 20.57 -27.80 21.51
N PRO A 252 20.46 -26.69 20.74
CA PRO A 252 19.29 -26.43 19.92
C PRO A 252 19.23 -27.36 18.71
N SER A 253 18.04 -27.84 18.37
CA SER A 253 17.77 -28.67 17.20
C SER A 253 16.35 -28.46 16.72
N SER A 254 16.15 -28.41 15.40
CA SER A 254 14.84 -28.38 14.77
C SER A 254 14.55 -29.73 14.10
N PHE A 255 13.28 -30.13 14.12
CA PHE A 255 12.78 -31.37 13.56
C PHE A 255 11.60 -31.05 12.65
N LEU A 256 11.75 -31.33 11.37
CA LEU A 256 10.68 -31.16 10.41
C LEU A 256 9.53 -32.14 10.73
N PRO A 257 8.27 -31.76 10.47
CA PRO A 257 7.83 -30.49 9.94
C PRO A 257 7.47 -29.45 11.02
N ASN A 258 7.49 -29.77 12.31
CA ASN A 258 6.72 -28.98 13.28
C ASN A 258 7.44 -28.62 14.58
N ALA A 259 8.67 -29.05 14.83
CA ALA A 259 9.23 -28.94 16.17
C ALA A 259 10.62 -28.34 16.23
N ALA A 260 10.94 -27.75 17.38
CA ALA A 260 12.31 -27.48 17.78
C ALA A 260 12.51 -27.75 19.26
N VAL A 261 13.75 -27.92 19.66
CA VAL A 261 14.14 -28.26 21.02
C VAL A 261 15.38 -27.46 21.39
N SER A 262 15.38 -26.84 22.56
CA SER A 262 16.57 -26.18 23.10
C SER A 262 16.80 -26.70 24.51
N ILE A 263 17.87 -27.48 24.67
CA ILE A 263 18.26 -28.10 25.95
C ILE A 263 19.47 -27.35 26.50
N THR A 264 19.39 -27.00 27.78
CA THR A 264 20.48 -26.46 28.61
C THR A 264 20.57 -27.29 29.88
N LYS A 265 21.61 -27.10 30.70
CA LYS A 265 21.75 -27.83 31.97
C LYS A 265 20.56 -27.65 32.92
N ASP A 266 19.98 -26.45 33.00
CA ASP A 266 18.99 -26.12 34.03
C ASP A 266 17.55 -26.13 33.49
N TYR A 267 17.41 -25.97 32.18
CA TYR A 267 16.16 -25.70 31.49
C TYR A 267 16.12 -26.41 30.14
N TRP A 268 14.94 -26.88 29.77
CA TRP A 268 14.68 -27.38 28.44
C TRP A 268 13.28 -26.94 28.01
N TYR A 269 13.13 -26.46 26.77
CA TYR A 269 11.82 -26.41 26.13
C TYR A 269 11.77 -27.17 24.79
N HIS A 270 10.58 -27.71 24.53
CA HIS A 270 10.18 -28.23 23.22
C HIS A 270 9.14 -27.27 22.63
N MET A 271 9.42 -26.77 21.44
CA MET A 271 8.55 -25.93 20.64
C MET A 271 7.80 -26.78 19.62
N SER A 272 6.50 -26.56 19.47
CA SER A 272 5.66 -27.09 18.39
C SER A 272 4.99 -25.96 17.62
N VAL A 273 5.17 -25.96 16.31
CA VAL A 273 4.41 -25.12 15.38
C VAL A 273 3.08 -25.80 15.10
N CYS A 274 1.98 -25.15 15.48
CA CYS A 274 0.61 -25.62 15.24
C CYS A 274 -0.07 -24.69 14.22
N PRO A 275 -0.04 -25.02 12.91
CA PRO A 275 -0.70 -24.19 11.90
C PRO A 275 -2.21 -24.11 12.15
N THR A 276 -2.77 -22.92 12.04
CA THR A 276 -4.22 -22.67 12.24
C THR A 276 -4.91 -22.14 10.98
N SER A 277 -4.16 -21.53 10.06
CA SER A 277 -4.62 -21.09 8.75
C SER A 277 -3.44 -20.94 7.78
N PRO A 278 -3.66 -20.52 6.52
CA PRO A 278 -2.58 -20.21 5.58
C PRO A 278 -1.63 -19.11 6.07
N THR A 279 -2.07 -18.23 6.97
CA THR A 279 -1.29 -17.07 7.44
C THR A 279 -1.31 -16.93 8.97
N THR A 280 -1.67 -17.98 9.70
CA THR A 280 -1.63 -17.96 11.18
C THR A 280 -1.16 -19.30 11.74
N ALA A 281 -0.36 -19.25 12.81
CA ALA A 281 0.13 -20.40 13.53
C ALA A 281 0.14 -20.13 15.04
N THR A 282 -0.03 -21.18 15.84
CA THR A 282 0.21 -21.12 17.28
C THR A 282 1.52 -21.82 17.58
N MET A 283 2.45 -21.12 18.20
CA MET A 283 3.69 -21.68 18.71
C MET A 283 3.43 -22.16 20.14
N ARG A 284 3.60 -23.45 20.38
CA ARG A 284 3.39 -24.08 21.69
C ARG A 284 4.75 -24.45 22.28
N TYR A 285 4.92 -24.24 23.57
CA TYR A 285 6.15 -24.53 24.29
C TYR A 285 5.87 -25.40 25.51
N ASP A 286 6.49 -26.57 25.57
CA ASP A 286 6.50 -27.44 26.74
C ASP A 286 7.83 -27.29 27.47
N VAL A 287 7.77 -26.86 28.73
CA VAL A 287 8.94 -26.50 29.52
C VAL A 287 9.22 -27.54 30.59
N TYR A 288 10.48 -27.93 30.68
CA TYR A 288 11.00 -28.90 31.64
C TYR A 288 12.12 -28.27 32.47
N ARG A 289 12.06 -28.49 33.77
CA ARG A 289 13.04 -28.00 34.75
C ARG A 289 13.96 -29.13 35.15
N HIS A 290 15.26 -28.90 35.12
CA HIS A 290 16.22 -29.86 35.69
C HIS A 290 16.05 -29.94 37.21
N LYS A 291 16.13 -31.14 37.78
CA LYS A 291 15.95 -31.38 39.22
C LYS A 291 16.90 -30.59 40.13
N ASP A 292 18.09 -30.26 39.61
CA ASP A 292 19.14 -29.53 40.34
C ASP A 292 19.12 -28.00 40.09
N ALA A 293 18.22 -27.50 39.24
CA ALA A 293 18.13 -26.06 38.95
C ALA A 293 17.46 -25.30 40.10
N THR A 294 18.05 -24.19 40.57
CA THR A 294 17.39 -23.31 41.55
C THR A 294 16.22 -22.55 40.91
N ASP A 295 15.34 -22.00 41.75
CA ASP A 295 14.21 -21.19 41.26
C ASP A 295 14.72 -19.98 40.47
N GLU A 296 15.76 -19.31 40.95
CA GLU A 296 16.35 -18.15 40.27
C GLU A 296 16.91 -18.51 38.89
N GLN A 297 17.64 -19.64 38.79
CA GLN A 297 18.21 -20.10 37.52
C GLN A 297 17.11 -20.44 36.51
N PHE A 298 16.11 -21.21 36.94
CA PHE A 298 15.01 -21.62 36.09
C PHE A 298 14.17 -20.42 35.61
N ILE A 299 13.80 -19.51 36.52
CA ILE A 299 13.00 -18.33 36.18
C ILE A 299 13.76 -17.39 35.24
N ALA A 300 15.07 -17.21 35.45
CA ALA A 300 15.89 -16.39 34.55
C ALA A 300 15.90 -16.95 33.13
N MET A 301 16.07 -18.27 32.98
CA MET A 301 16.09 -18.91 31.66
C MET A 301 14.71 -18.91 31.00
N ASP A 302 13.64 -19.15 31.77
CA ASP A 302 12.27 -19.11 31.27
C ASP A 302 11.90 -17.71 30.74
N LYS A 303 12.31 -16.66 31.45
CA LYS A 303 12.12 -15.27 31.01
C LYS A 303 12.93 -14.96 29.76
N PHE A 304 14.18 -15.44 29.69
CA PHE A 304 15.06 -15.23 28.54
C PHE A 304 14.47 -15.81 27.26
N PHE A 305 14.05 -17.08 27.27
CA PHE A 305 13.47 -17.70 26.08
C PHE A 305 12.13 -17.09 25.69
N LYS A 306 11.26 -16.76 26.66
CA LYS A 306 9.99 -16.07 26.35
C LYS A 306 10.20 -14.72 25.66
N GLN A 307 11.28 -14.01 26.01
CA GLN A 307 11.62 -12.76 25.35
C GLN A 307 12.07 -13.01 23.90
N VAL A 308 13.01 -13.94 23.67
CA VAL A 308 13.50 -14.27 22.33
C VAL A 308 12.35 -14.68 21.40
N GLU A 309 11.46 -15.55 21.88
CA GLU A 309 10.34 -16.06 21.08
C GLU A 309 9.27 -14.99 20.77
N GLU A 310 9.10 -13.98 21.62
CA GLU A 310 8.22 -12.83 21.33
C GLU A 310 8.87 -11.88 20.31
N GLU A 311 10.18 -11.66 20.40
CA GLU A 311 10.96 -10.91 19.39
C GLU A 311 10.88 -11.58 18.01
N ASP A 312 11.03 -12.91 17.95
CA ASP A 312 10.91 -13.70 16.71
C ASP A 312 9.51 -13.66 16.10
N LYS A 313 8.49 -13.72 16.95
CA LYS A 313 7.09 -13.59 16.50
C LYS A 313 6.84 -12.24 15.82
N ASP A 314 7.40 -11.15 16.34
CA ASP A 314 7.27 -9.83 15.73
C ASP A 314 7.95 -9.76 14.36
N LEU A 315 9.14 -10.36 14.21
CA LEU A 315 9.81 -10.50 12.91
C LEU A 315 8.96 -11.28 11.92
N CYS A 316 8.44 -12.43 12.33
CA CYS A 316 7.60 -13.28 11.49
C CYS A 316 6.30 -12.57 11.05
N ASN A 317 5.66 -11.81 11.94
CA ASN A 317 4.48 -10.99 11.62
C ASN A 317 4.80 -9.91 10.57
N GLY A 318 5.92 -9.20 10.75
CA GLY A 318 6.38 -8.19 9.79
C GLY A 318 6.71 -8.79 8.43
N ALA A 319 7.40 -9.93 8.42
CA ALA A 319 7.72 -10.67 7.21
C ALA A 319 6.45 -11.13 6.49
N GLN A 320 5.49 -11.74 7.20
CA GLN A 320 4.22 -12.17 6.61
C GLN A 320 3.45 -11.00 6.01
N THR A 321 3.41 -9.85 6.70
CA THR A 321 2.73 -8.65 6.19
C THR A 321 3.28 -8.27 4.81
N ASN A 322 4.59 -8.31 4.62
CA ASN A 322 5.22 -8.05 3.33
C ASN A 322 5.00 -9.19 2.32
N LEU A 323 5.05 -10.46 2.75
CA LEU A 323 4.74 -11.60 1.89
C LEU A 323 3.30 -11.57 1.37
N ASN A 324 2.37 -10.96 2.12
CA ASN A 324 0.99 -10.78 1.70
C ASN A 324 0.85 -9.77 0.55
N THR A 325 1.76 -8.81 0.42
CA THR A 325 1.72 -7.80 -0.65
C THR A 325 2.07 -8.36 -2.04
N GLY A 326 2.74 -9.52 -2.10
CA GLY A 326 3.19 -10.11 -3.37
C GLY A 326 4.33 -9.36 -4.08
N ILE A 327 4.85 -8.28 -3.49
CA ILE A 327 5.94 -7.47 -4.07
C ILE A 327 7.18 -8.32 -4.35
N LYS A 328 7.55 -9.22 -3.43
CA LYS A 328 8.68 -10.15 -3.60
C LYS A 328 8.50 -11.07 -4.82
N ASP A 329 7.28 -11.55 -5.05
CA ASP A 329 6.99 -12.36 -6.24
C ASP A 329 7.10 -11.51 -7.50
N ALA A 330 6.50 -10.31 -7.53
CA ALA A 330 6.57 -9.43 -8.69
C ALA A 330 8.02 -9.02 -9.06
N ILE A 331 8.85 -8.77 -8.05
CA ILE A 331 10.28 -8.46 -8.19
C ILE A 331 11.06 -9.67 -8.73
N SER A 332 10.72 -10.89 -8.31
CA SER A 332 11.46 -12.10 -8.71
C SER A 332 10.95 -12.73 -10.00
N SER A 333 9.68 -12.54 -10.36
CA SER A 333 9.03 -13.16 -11.52
C SER A 333 9.21 -12.37 -12.81
N SER A 334 9.37 -11.04 -12.75
CA SER A 334 9.53 -10.19 -13.93
C SER A 334 10.81 -9.37 -13.88
N ARG A 335 11.76 -9.70 -14.76
CA ARG A 335 12.99 -8.90 -14.95
C ARG A 335 12.68 -7.46 -15.37
N LEU A 336 11.59 -7.25 -16.12
CA LEU A 336 11.21 -5.92 -16.57
C LEU A 336 10.77 -5.05 -15.38
N ILE A 337 9.82 -5.55 -14.59
CA ILE A 337 9.33 -4.84 -13.39
C ILE A 337 10.46 -4.68 -12.37
N TYR A 338 11.30 -5.69 -12.18
CA TYR A 338 12.49 -5.62 -11.34
C TYR A 338 13.39 -4.42 -11.66
N PHE A 339 13.78 -4.26 -12.94
CA PHE A 339 14.62 -3.15 -13.34
C PHE A 339 13.91 -1.79 -13.26
N CYS A 340 12.58 -1.74 -13.49
CA CYS A 340 11.80 -0.52 -13.27
C CYS A 340 11.86 -0.09 -11.79
N ILE A 341 11.63 -1.03 -10.86
CA ILE A 341 11.67 -0.76 -9.41
C ILE A 341 13.06 -0.31 -8.98
N LEU A 342 14.12 -1.02 -9.39
CA LEU A 342 15.50 -0.63 -9.08
C LEU A 342 15.86 0.76 -9.62
N SER A 343 15.40 1.06 -10.84
CA SER A 343 15.61 2.36 -11.47
C SER A 343 14.94 3.48 -10.66
N MET A 344 13.64 3.36 -10.37
CA MET A 344 12.89 4.32 -9.56
C MET A 344 13.49 4.51 -8.16
N SER A 345 13.90 3.41 -7.52
CA SER A 345 14.50 3.42 -6.19
C SER A 345 15.84 4.15 -6.18
N ALA A 346 16.71 3.86 -7.16
CA ALA A 346 17.99 4.54 -7.30
C ALA A 346 17.82 6.03 -7.64
N ALA A 347 16.80 6.41 -8.42
CA ALA A 347 16.49 7.81 -8.70
C ALA A 347 16.12 8.58 -7.42
N HIS A 348 15.31 7.98 -6.56
CA HIS A 348 14.94 8.56 -5.27
C HIS A 348 16.14 8.71 -4.32
N LEU A 349 17.03 7.71 -4.27
CA LEU A 349 18.22 7.71 -3.40
C LEU A 349 19.34 8.67 -3.84
N ARG A 350 19.30 9.18 -5.07
CA ARG A 350 20.32 10.08 -5.65
C ARG A 350 20.64 11.30 -4.79
N ARG A 351 19.65 11.88 -4.11
CA ARG A 351 19.87 13.05 -3.24
C ARG A 351 20.60 12.71 -1.94
N MET A 352 20.52 11.46 -1.47
CA MET A 352 21.28 11.00 -0.30
C MET A 352 22.72 10.65 -0.67
N ASN A 353 22.94 10.12 -1.87
CA ASN A 353 24.27 9.83 -2.39
C ASN A 353 24.29 9.94 -3.92
N THR A 354 25.13 10.84 -4.44
CA THR A 354 25.21 11.16 -5.87
C THR A 354 25.65 9.98 -6.74
N GLN A 355 26.31 8.96 -6.17
CA GLN A 355 26.69 7.72 -6.86
C GLN A 355 25.47 6.95 -7.40
N TRP A 356 24.30 7.08 -6.76
CA TRP A 356 23.06 6.43 -7.23
C TRP A 356 22.57 6.94 -8.59
N SER A 357 23.04 8.12 -9.04
CA SER A 357 22.71 8.65 -10.37
C SER A 357 23.07 7.66 -11.48
N VAL A 358 24.27 7.07 -11.40
CA VAL A 358 24.78 6.12 -12.41
C VAL A 358 23.91 4.86 -12.42
N TYR A 359 23.65 4.28 -11.24
CA TYR A 359 22.81 3.09 -11.11
C TYR A 359 21.37 3.32 -11.59
N SER A 360 20.80 4.50 -11.33
CA SER A 360 19.44 4.82 -11.77
C SER A 360 19.29 4.76 -13.30
N LEU A 361 20.26 5.32 -14.02
CA LEU A 361 20.31 5.31 -15.48
C LEU A 361 20.67 3.92 -16.03
N GLU A 362 21.56 3.20 -15.37
CA GLU A 362 21.92 1.83 -15.73
C GLU A 362 20.69 0.90 -15.66
N TYR A 363 19.95 0.94 -14.55
CA TYR A 363 18.73 0.15 -14.39
C TYR A 363 17.62 0.59 -15.34
N MET A 364 17.47 1.89 -15.60
CA MET A 364 16.53 2.39 -16.61
C MET A 364 16.86 1.83 -17.99
N THR A 365 18.14 1.82 -18.36
CA THR A 365 18.62 1.26 -19.63
C THR A 365 18.35 -0.24 -19.72
N LYS A 366 18.58 -0.99 -18.64
CA LYS A 366 18.25 -2.41 -18.56
C LYS A 366 16.75 -2.66 -18.70
N ALA A 367 15.90 -1.86 -18.04
CA ALA A 367 14.46 -1.95 -18.16
C ALA A 367 14.00 -1.69 -19.60
N LEU A 368 14.48 -0.61 -20.24
CA LEU A 368 14.18 -0.28 -21.64
C LEU A 368 14.60 -1.39 -22.62
N SER A 369 15.75 -2.02 -22.38
CA SER A 369 16.24 -3.15 -23.18
C SER A 369 15.30 -4.37 -23.10
N VAL A 370 14.89 -4.73 -21.87
CA VAL A 370 13.92 -5.84 -21.66
C VAL A 370 12.55 -5.49 -22.25
N LEU A 371 12.08 -4.25 -22.05
CA LEU A 371 10.82 -3.75 -22.60
C LEU A 371 10.80 -3.85 -24.12
N SER A 372 11.86 -3.40 -24.79
CA SER A 372 11.98 -3.44 -26.26
C SER A 372 11.85 -4.87 -26.79
N LYS A 373 12.51 -5.84 -26.12
CA LYS A 373 12.42 -7.26 -26.47
C LYS A 373 11.00 -7.82 -26.28
N GLN A 374 10.40 -7.61 -25.11
CA GLN A 374 9.04 -8.11 -24.82
C GLN A 374 7.98 -7.47 -25.71
N LEU A 375 8.12 -6.17 -26.02
CA LEU A 375 7.22 -5.47 -26.93
C LEU A 375 7.30 -6.06 -28.35
N ALA A 376 8.51 -6.37 -28.84
CA ALA A 376 8.67 -7.04 -30.14
C ALA A 376 7.97 -8.40 -30.16
N GLU A 377 8.10 -9.20 -29.09
CA GLU A 377 7.44 -10.51 -28.96
C GLU A 377 5.90 -10.38 -28.94
N LEU A 378 5.34 -9.40 -28.21
CA LEU A 378 3.89 -9.13 -28.16
C LEU A 378 3.28 -8.71 -29.50
N LEU A 379 4.10 -8.14 -30.38
CA LEU A 379 3.71 -7.75 -31.73
C LEU A 379 3.78 -8.91 -32.74
N THR A 380 4.44 -10.03 -32.38
CA THR A 380 4.47 -11.24 -33.22
C THR A 380 3.26 -12.16 -32.99
N GLU A 381 2.76 -12.79 -34.06
CA GLU A 381 1.56 -13.64 -34.00
C GLU A 381 1.81 -15.03 -33.37
N SER A 382 3.06 -15.45 -33.12
CA SER A 382 3.42 -16.86 -32.85
C SER A 382 3.32 -17.37 -31.40
N SER A 383 3.13 -16.53 -30.38
CA SER A 383 3.09 -16.99 -28.97
C SER A 383 1.69 -17.38 -28.45
N ALA A 384 1.65 -18.28 -27.46
CA ALA A 384 0.43 -18.77 -26.83
C ALA A 384 -0.39 -17.63 -26.17
N LEU A 385 -1.72 -17.72 -26.21
CA LEU A 385 -2.64 -16.66 -25.74
C LEU A 385 -2.42 -16.25 -24.28
N GLU A 386 -2.31 -17.20 -23.34
CA GLU A 386 -2.07 -16.91 -21.92
C GLU A 386 -0.72 -16.22 -21.68
N TYR A 387 0.34 -16.65 -22.39
CA TYR A 387 1.66 -16.01 -22.32
C TYR A 387 1.63 -14.57 -22.85
N LYS A 388 0.83 -14.31 -23.90
CA LYS A 388 0.64 -12.95 -24.44
C LYS A 388 -0.10 -12.04 -23.46
N GLU A 389 -1.07 -12.56 -22.69
CA GLU A 389 -1.83 -11.74 -21.73
C GLU A 389 -0.99 -11.31 -20.52
N GLN A 390 -0.29 -12.25 -19.87
CA GLN A 390 0.58 -11.92 -18.74
C GLN A 390 1.73 -10.98 -19.15
N ASN A 391 2.32 -11.22 -20.33
CA ASN A 391 3.37 -10.36 -20.88
C ASN A 391 2.83 -8.94 -21.21
N GLN A 392 1.58 -8.82 -21.65
CA GLN A 392 0.97 -7.51 -21.94
C GLN A 392 0.76 -6.65 -20.69
N ASP A 393 0.38 -7.26 -19.56
CA ASP A 393 0.20 -6.56 -18.28
C ASP A 393 1.52 -6.00 -17.74
N GLU A 394 2.57 -6.82 -17.77
CA GLU A 394 3.90 -6.45 -17.36
C GLU A 394 4.44 -5.31 -18.22
N VAL A 395 4.29 -5.42 -19.55
CA VAL A 395 4.72 -4.39 -20.49
C VAL A 395 3.94 -3.08 -20.28
N LEU A 396 2.62 -3.13 -20.11
CA LEU A 396 1.81 -1.94 -19.86
C LEU A 396 2.20 -1.24 -18.56
N LEU A 397 2.36 -2.00 -17.47
CA LEU A 397 2.79 -1.46 -16.18
C LEU A 397 4.19 -0.85 -16.28
N ALA A 398 5.12 -1.54 -16.93
CA ALA A 398 6.49 -1.05 -17.11
C ALA A 398 6.56 0.24 -17.93
N ILE A 399 5.77 0.36 -19.00
CA ILE A 399 5.68 1.60 -19.81
C ILE A 399 5.20 2.76 -18.94
N ILE A 400 4.18 2.54 -18.11
CA ILE A 400 3.68 3.56 -17.19
C ILE A 400 4.74 3.93 -16.16
N MET A 401 5.37 2.94 -15.50
CA MET A 401 6.42 3.19 -14.51
C MET A 401 7.57 4.00 -15.10
N LEU A 402 8.11 3.58 -16.25
CA LEU A 402 9.22 4.26 -16.93
C LEU A 402 8.82 5.66 -17.38
N GLY A 403 7.64 5.83 -17.98
CA GLY A 403 7.15 7.13 -18.43
C GLY A 403 6.95 8.12 -17.28
N MET A 404 6.33 7.68 -16.20
CA MET A 404 6.04 8.55 -15.05
C MET A 404 7.30 8.84 -14.22
N SER A 405 8.28 7.94 -14.20
CA SER A 405 9.54 8.13 -13.47
C SER A 405 10.64 8.76 -14.30
N THR A 406 10.46 8.98 -15.61
CA THR A 406 11.50 9.55 -16.50
C THR A 406 12.08 10.85 -15.92
N SER A 407 11.19 11.71 -15.44
CA SER A 407 11.53 13.02 -14.86
C SER A 407 12.33 12.91 -13.54
N TRP A 408 12.28 11.76 -12.87
CA TRP A 408 13.02 11.52 -11.62
C TRP A 408 14.52 11.29 -11.90
N HIS A 409 14.86 10.81 -13.09
CA HIS A 409 16.25 10.62 -13.53
C HIS A 409 16.82 11.91 -14.12
N VAL A 410 16.05 12.53 -15.00
CA VAL A 410 16.41 13.74 -15.74
C VAL A 410 15.24 14.71 -15.67
N THR A 411 15.43 15.85 -15.00
CA THR A 411 14.34 16.79 -14.68
C THR A 411 13.67 17.44 -15.90
N SER A 412 14.28 17.35 -17.09
CA SER A 412 13.69 17.77 -18.38
C SER A 412 13.00 16.62 -19.13
N GLY A 413 13.20 15.37 -18.71
CA GLY A 413 12.59 14.21 -19.33
C GLY A 413 11.12 14.08 -18.94
N LEU A 414 10.22 14.17 -19.92
CA LEU A 414 8.77 14.14 -19.69
C LEU A 414 8.13 12.76 -19.91
N GLY A 415 8.89 11.78 -20.40
CA GLY A 415 8.42 10.41 -20.64
C GLY A 415 7.32 10.30 -21.70
N LEU A 416 7.26 11.24 -22.64
CA LEU A 416 6.16 11.38 -23.60
C LEU A 416 6.12 10.25 -24.64
N GLU A 417 7.26 9.65 -24.94
CA GLU A 417 7.37 8.47 -25.78
C GLU A 417 6.58 7.27 -25.20
N HIS A 418 6.53 7.18 -23.87
CA HIS A 418 5.87 6.08 -23.18
C HIS A 418 4.34 6.22 -23.15
N ILE A 419 3.80 7.45 -23.04
CA ILE A 419 2.33 7.66 -23.01
C ILE A 419 1.68 7.25 -24.33
N GLY A 420 2.36 7.44 -25.47
CA GLY A 420 1.89 6.96 -26.77
C GLY A 420 1.78 5.44 -26.82
N GLY A 421 2.80 4.74 -26.31
CA GLY A 421 2.82 3.28 -26.19
C GLY A 421 1.74 2.74 -25.26
N SER A 422 1.53 3.38 -24.11
CA SER A 422 0.49 2.97 -23.15
C SER A 422 -0.91 3.11 -23.74
N ARG A 423 -1.21 4.22 -24.43
CA ARG A 423 -2.48 4.44 -25.14
C ARG A 423 -2.76 3.34 -26.17
N ALA A 424 -1.76 2.99 -26.99
CA ALA A 424 -1.92 1.99 -28.03
C ALA A 424 -2.20 0.59 -27.45
N LEU A 425 -1.46 0.19 -26.41
CA LEU A 425 -1.66 -1.08 -25.73
C LEU A 425 -2.97 -1.14 -24.96
N LEU A 426 -3.34 -0.07 -24.25
CA LEU A 426 -4.59 0.00 -23.50
C LEU A 426 -5.79 -0.05 -24.43
N LYS A 427 -5.76 0.69 -25.56
CA LYS A 427 -6.77 0.54 -26.62
C LYS A 427 -6.86 -0.91 -27.07
N ARG A 428 -5.74 -1.53 -27.45
CA ARG A 428 -5.72 -2.93 -27.90
C ARG A 428 -6.27 -3.88 -26.83
N TRP A 429 -5.99 -3.63 -25.56
CA TRP A 429 -6.50 -4.40 -24.43
C TRP A 429 -8.02 -4.31 -24.31
N VAL A 430 -8.55 -3.09 -24.29
CA VAL A 430 -9.99 -2.83 -24.18
C VAL A 430 -10.76 -3.32 -25.43
N TYR A 431 -10.22 -3.10 -26.63
CA TYR A 431 -10.90 -3.45 -27.89
C TYR A 431 -10.87 -4.95 -28.21
N ARG A 432 -9.75 -5.68 -27.98
CA ARG A 432 -9.66 -7.12 -28.35
C ARG A 432 -10.67 -8.01 -27.63
N GLN A 433 -11.14 -7.61 -26.45
CA GLN A 433 -11.96 -8.48 -25.60
C GLN A 433 -13.44 -8.11 -25.58
N SER A 434 -13.87 -7.14 -26.40
CA SER A 434 -15.30 -6.86 -26.65
C SER A 434 -15.98 -7.91 -27.55
N GLY A 435 -15.28 -8.99 -27.92
CA GLY A 435 -15.77 -10.09 -28.76
C GLY A 435 -15.55 -11.52 -28.23
N GLN A 436 -15.04 -11.73 -27.01
CA GLN A 436 -14.85 -13.06 -26.40
C GLN A 436 -15.10 -13.07 -24.87
N ASP A 437 -15.59 -14.21 -24.35
CA ASP A 437 -16.14 -14.45 -23.00
C ASP A 437 -15.18 -14.30 -21.79
N GLN A 438 -14.01 -13.67 -21.93
CA GLN A 438 -13.10 -13.41 -20.81
C GLN A 438 -12.87 -11.91 -20.65
N ILE A 439 -13.77 -11.26 -19.91
CA ILE A 439 -13.59 -9.88 -19.44
C ILE A 439 -12.45 -9.89 -18.39
N PRO A 440 -11.48 -8.96 -18.43
CA PRO A 440 -10.49 -8.83 -17.36
C PRO A 440 -11.21 -8.67 -16.03
N SER A 441 -10.65 -9.24 -14.95
CA SER A 441 -11.20 -8.98 -13.62
C SER A 441 -11.31 -7.47 -13.43
N TRP A 442 -12.48 -6.98 -13.07
CA TRP A 442 -12.74 -5.54 -12.89
C TRP A 442 -11.64 -4.80 -12.09
N PRO A 443 -11.04 -5.37 -11.02
CA PRO A 443 -9.96 -4.72 -10.28
C PRO A 443 -8.76 -4.33 -11.13
N LYS A 444 -8.36 -5.23 -12.03
CA LYS A 444 -7.23 -5.03 -12.94
C LYS A 444 -7.51 -3.93 -13.95
N MET A 445 -8.74 -3.86 -14.46
CA MET A 445 -9.16 -2.81 -15.38
C MET A 445 -9.21 -1.45 -14.69
N ASN A 446 -9.76 -1.38 -13.48
CA ASN A 446 -9.75 -0.16 -12.66
C ASN A 446 -8.32 0.36 -12.43
N PHE A 447 -7.37 -0.54 -12.15
CA PHE A 447 -5.97 -0.20 -11.94
C PHE A 447 -5.33 0.48 -13.17
N TYR A 448 -5.35 -0.15 -14.34
CA TYR A 448 -4.71 0.44 -15.52
C TYR A 448 -5.41 1.71 -16.03
N LEU A 449 -6.75 1.76 -15.95
CA LEU A 449 -7.51 2.94 -16.33
C LEU A 449 -7.23 4.12 -15.38
N GLY A 450 -7.10 3.86 -14.08
CA GLY A 450 -6.77 4.88 -13.08
C GLY A 450 -5.37 5.46 -13.30
N LEU A 451 -4.37 4.62 -13.56
CA LEU A 451 -3.01 5.07 -13.91
C LEU A 451 -3.02 5.93 -15.17
N GLN A 452 -3.68 5.46 -16.22
CA GLN A 452 -3.77 6.22 -17.47
C GLN A 452 -4.50 7.54 -17.26
N ALA A 453 -5.65 7.56 -16.58
CA ALA A 453 -6.44 8.77 -16.36
C ALA A 453 -5.65 9.86 -15.61
N TYR A 454 -4.93 9.50 -14.55
CA TYR A 454 -4.05 10.44 -13.86
C TYR A 454 -2.93 10.93 -14.79
N TRP A 455 -2.26 10.03 -15.52
CA TRP A 455 -1.16 10.40 -16.40
C TRP A 455 -1.61 11.34 -17.52
N GLU A 456 -2.77 11.10 -18.13
CA GLU A 456 -3.39 12.00 -19.10
C GLU A 456 -3.69 13.37 -18.48
N ALA A 457 -4.18 13.42 -17.25
CA ALA A 457 -4.51 14.68 -16.57
C ALA A 457 -3.27 15.56 -16.32
N VAL A 458 -2.14 14.97 -15.89
CA VAL A 458 -0.91 15.74 -15.70
C VAL A 458 -0.24 16.09 -17.02
N ALA A 459 -0.32 15.21 -18.03
CA ALA A 459 0.28 15.45 -19.34
C ALA A 459 -0.51 16.48 -20.18
N SER A 460 -1.80 16.72 -19.90
CA SER A 460 -2.66 17.60 -20.74
C SER A 460 -2.23 19.06 -20.73
N PHE A 461 -1.50 19.44 -19.68
CA PHE A 461 -0.93 20.79 -19.54
C PHE A 461 0.44 20.92 -20.22
N LEU A 462 1.09 19.79 -20.58
CA LEU A 462 2.44 19.75 -21.14
C LEU A 462 2.44 19.57 -22.65
N ILE A 463 1.52 18.74 -23.15
CA ILE A 463 1.44 18.35 -24.56
C ILE A 463 0.01 18.45 -25.09
N ASP A 464 -0.10 18.64 -26.40
CA ASP A 464 -1.39 18.52 -27.08
C ASP A 464 -1.82 17.06 -27.12
N GLN A 465 -2.94 16.75 -26.49
CA GLN A 465 -3.49 15.40 -26.49
C GLN A 465 -4.61 15.22 -27.51
N ASN A 466 -4.84 13.95 -27.84
CA ASN A 466 -5.96 13.53 -28.67
C ASN A 466 -7.25 13.54 -27.83
N ILE A 467 -8.17 14.45 -28.14
CA ILE A 467 -9.44 14.63 -27.42
C ILE A 467 -10.35 13.40 -27.60
N ASP A 468 -10.39 12.79 -28.78
CA ASP A 468 -11.21 11.60 -29.06
C ASP A 468 -10.81 10.42 -28.15
N TRP A 469 -9.51 10.28 -27.87
CA TRP A 469 -9.02 9.30 -26.92
C TRP A 469 -9.49 9.58 -25.50
N LEU A 470 -9.45 10.84 -25.05
CA LEU A 470 -9.95 11.22 -23.73
C LEU A 470 -11.45 10.99 -23.60
N GLU A 471 -12.22 11.24 -24.66
CA GLU A 471 -13.66 10.93 -24.69
C GLU A 471 -13.90 9.44 -24.53
N HIS A 472 -13.17 8.62 -25.29
CA HIS A 472 -13.25 7.17 -25.18
C HIS A 472 -12.86 6.66 -23.78
N LEU A 473 -11.75 7.17 -23.21
CA LEU A 473 -11.29 6.83 -21.87
C LEU A 473 -12.33 7.22 -20.81
N TYR A 474 -12.94 8.39 -20.93
CA TYR A 474 -14.02 8.85 -20.05
C TYR A 474 -15.21 7.89 -20.08
N HIS A 475 -15.67 7.50 -21.27
CA HIS A 475 -16.76 6.54 -21.41
C HIS A 475 -16.45 5.19 -20.75
N ILE A 476 -15.25 4.65 -20.93
CA ILE A 476 -14.84 3.40 -20.28
C ILE A 476 -14.89 3.54 -18.76
N CYS A 477 -14.29 4.61 -18.21
CA CYS A 477 -14.32 4.86 -16.76
C CYS A 477 -15.75 4.96 -16.20
N MET A 478 -16.69 5.52 -16.97
CA MET A 478 -18.10 5.66 -16.57
C MET A 478 -18.88 4.34 -16.63
N THR A 479 -18.41 3.36 -17.40
CA THR A 479 -19.03 2.01 -17.52
C THR A 479 -18.57 1.02 -16.45
N LEU A 480 -17.61 1.40 -15.60
CA LEU A 480 -17.13 0.54 -14.52
C LEU A 480 -18.26 0.22 -13.51
N PRO A 481 -18.35 -1.04 -13.03
CA PRO A 481 -19.24 -1.44 -11.95
C PRO A 481 -19.27 -0.47 -10.77
N LYS A 482 -20.49 -0.12 -10.32
CA LYS A 482 -20.74 0.90 -9.28
C LYS A 482 -21.07 0.32 -7.90
N HIS A 483 -21.19 -1.01 -7.75
CA HIS A 483 -21.65 -1.64 -6.51
C HIS A 483 -20.57 -1.67 -5.41
N THR A 484 -19.30 -1.68 -5.79
CA THR A 484 -18.16 -1.51 -4.89
C THR A 484 -17.09 -0.75 -5.65
N ILE A 485 -16.59 0.33 -5.07
CA ILE A 485 -15.59 1.21 -5.68
C ILE A 485 -14.26 0.87 -5.03
N GLN A 486 -13.33 0.42 -5.87
CA GLN A 486 -11.99 0.05 -5.46
C GLN A 486 -11.10 1.29 -5.54
N ILE A 487 -10.31 1.49 -4.49
CA ILE A 487 -9.46 2.65 -4.37
C ILE A 487 -8.28 2.50 -5.32
N HIS A 488 -8.09 3.50 -6.18
CA HIS A 488 -6.92 3.59 -7.03
C HIS A 488 -5.82 4.44 -6.38
N PRO A 489 -4.54 4.00 -6.33
CA PRO A 489 -3.50 4.74 -5.61
C PRO A 489 -3.19 6.13 -6.20
N TRP A 490 -3.46 6.35 -7.50
CA TRP A 490 -3.18 7.62 -8.19
C TRP A 490 -4.43 8.39 -8.61
N ALA A 491 -5.59 7.72 -8.65
CA ALA A 491 -6.84 8.31 -9.10
C ALA A 491 -7.90 8.39 -7.99
N GLY A 492 -7.58 7.86 -6.80
CA GLY A 492 -8.47 7.81 -5.66
C GLY A 492 -9.73 7.00 -5.99
N ILE A 493 -10.88 7.58 -5.66
CA ILE A 493 -12.20 6.94 -5.82
C ILE A 493 -12.84 7.19 -7.19
N SER A 494 -12.21 7.96 -8.07
CA SER A 494 -12.78 8.27 -9.40
C SER A 494 -11.71 8.56 -10.44
N SER A 495 -11.50 7.63 -11.37
CA SER A 495 -10.68 7.87 -12.57
C SER A 495 -11.35 8.85 -13.54
N ALA A 496 -12.69 8.89 -13.60
CA ALA A 496 -13.43 9.72 -14.54
C ALA A 496 -13.18 11.22 -14.33
N VAL A 497 -13.08 11.68 -13.07
CA VAL A 497 -12.84 13.12 -12.79
C VAL A 497 -11.44 13.57 -13.25
N TRP A 498 -10.44 12.68 -13.21
CA TRP A 498 -9.11 12.95 -13.76
C TRP A 498 -9.14 13.08 -15.28
N VAL A 499 -9.93 12.26 -15.98
CA VAL A 499 -10.11 12.42 -17.44
C VAL A 499 -10.79 13.76 -17.77
N LEU A 500 -11.77 14.20 -16.98
CA LEU A 500 -12.39 15.52 -17.16
C LEU A 500 -11.39 16.67 -16.93
N LEU A 501 -10.52 16.54 -15.92
CA LEU A 501 -9.40 17.47 -15.71
C LEU A 501 -8.43 17.48 -16.91
N ALA A 502 -8.12 16.32 -17.48
CA ALA A 502 -7.30 16.22 -18.68
C ALA A 502 -7.90 16.98 -19.86
N LYS A 503 -9.21 16.81 -20.12
CA LYS A 503 -9.92 17.55 -21.17
C LYS A 503 -9.85 19.06 -20.94
N ALA A 504 -10.06 19.52 -19.70
CA ALA A 504 -9.97 20.94 -19.34
C ALA A 504 -8.56 21.49 -19.58
N GLY A 505 -7.52 20.74 -19.19
CA GLY A 505 -6.12 21.11 -19.43
C GLY A 505 -5.78 21.23 -20.90
N CYS A 506 -6.25 20.30 -21.75
CA CYS A 506 -6.07 20.39 -23.20
C CYS A 506 -6.72 21.63 -23.80
N ILE A 507 -7.95 21.95 -23.38
CA ILE A 507 -8.70 23.12 -23.84
C ILE A 507 -7.99 24.41 -23.41
N ALA A 508 -7.61 24.52 -22.13
CA ALA A 508 -6.89 25.67 -21.60
C ALA A 508 -5.56 25.89 -22.33
N ARG A 509 -4.78 24.81 -22.51
CA ARG A 509 -3.49 24.86 -23.21
C ARG A 509 -3.63 25.32 -24.66
N LYS A 510 -4.54 24.71 -25.43
CA LYS A 510 -4.79 25.10 -26.82
C LYS A 510 -5.15 26.57 -26.92
N LYS A 511 -5.98 27.07 -26.00
CA LYS A 511 -6.35 28.48 -25.94
C LYS A 511 -5.13 29.38 -25.71
N ARG A 512 -4.22 29.03 -24.78
CA ARG A 512 -2.98 29.80 -24.53
C ARG A 512 -2.05 29.80 -25.73
N TYR A 513 -1.82 28.64 -26.36
CA TYR A 513 -0.97 28.52 -27.56
C TYR A 513 -1.43 29.47 -28.67
N TYR A 514 -2.73 29.45 -28.91
CA TYR A 514 -3.43 30.29 -29.86
C TYR A 514 -3.29 31.79 -29.61
N LEU A 515 -3.32 32.22 -28.36
CA LEU A 515 -3.11 33.63 -27.99
C LEU A 515 -1.69 34.10 -28.29
N LEU A 516 -0.70 33.22 -28.08
CA LEU A 516 0.72 33.50 -28.38
C LEU A 516 0.99 33.55 -29.90
N GLU A 517 0.39 32.65 -30.69
CA GLU A 517 0.46 32.69 -32.16
C GLU A 517 -0.25 33.92 -32.76
N GLY A 518 -1.41 34.29 -32.22
CA GLY A 518 -2.15 35.48 -32.66
C GLY A 518 -1.35 36.77 -32.48
N GLN A 519 -0.53 36.87 -31.42
CA GLN A 519 0.35 38.01 -31.17
C GLN A 519 1.55 38.07 -32.13
N THR A 520 2.01 36.93 -32.67
CA THR A 520 3.09 36.89 -33.67
C THR A 520 2.60 37.18 -35.09
N SER A 521 1.36 36.78 -35.43
CA SER A 521 0.78 37.03 -36.76
C SER A 521 0.28 38.48 -36.98
N LEU A 522 0.00 39.25 -35.92
CA LEU A 522 -0.44 40.66 -36.02
C LEU A 522 0.64 41.64 -36.53
N LYS A 523 1.85 41.17 -36.85
CA LYS A 523 2.87 41.96 -37.57
C LYS A 523 2.77 41.85 -39.10
N SER A 524 1.86 41.02 -39.63
CA SER A 524 1.68 40.88 -41.07
C SER A 524 0.20 40.87 -41.45
N THR A 525 -0.15 41.85 -42.28
CA THR A 525 -1.31 41.91 -43.17
C THR A 525 -2.70 42.09 -42.57
N SER A 526 -3.32 43.18 -43.03
CA SER A 526 -4.70 43.60 -42.88
C SER A 526 -5.64 42.74 -43.70
N GLU A 527 -6.18 41.65 -43.14
CA GLU A 527 -7.40 41.03 -43.68
C GLU A 527 -8.20 40.41 -42.52
N VAL A 528 -9.28 41.11 -42.15
CA VAL A 528 -10.20 40.73 -41.08
C VAL A 528 -11.13 39.64 -41.61
N ASN A 529 -10.83 38.38 -41.31
CA ASN A 529 -11.77 37.28 -41.46
C ASN A 529 -12.61 37.14 -40.18
N ARG A 530 -13.94 37.18 -40.31
CA ARG A 530 -14.91 37.41 -39.21
C ARG A 530 -15.22 36.21 -38.30
N ASN A 531 -14.48 35.10 -38.37
CA ASN A 531 -14.64 33.99 -37.44
C ASN A 531 -13.46 33.96 -36.46
N SER A 532 -13.75 34.14 -35.17
CA SER A 532 -12.71 34.01 -34.14
C SER A 532 -12.13 32.58 -34.18
N PRO A 533 -10.80 32.42 -34.26
CA PRO A 533 -10.16 31.09 -34.36
C PRO A 533 -10.39 30.19 -33.13
N TRP A 534 -11.07 30.69 -32.09
CA TRP A 534 -11.37 29.95 -30.86
C TRP A 534 -12.85 29.55 -30.71
N SER A 535 -13.70 29.77 -31.71
CA SER A 535 -15.14 29.49 -31.63
C SER A 535 -15.43 27.99 -31.39
N ASP A 536 -14.77 27.09 -32.11
CA ASP A 536 -14.90 25.64 -31.91
C ASP A 536 -14.37 25.20 -30.54
N LEU A 537 -13.27 25.81 -30.08
CA LEU A 537 -12.69 25.52 -28.77
C LEU A 537 -13.60 25.99 -27.62
N LYS A 538 -14.31 27.12 -27.81
CA LYS A 538 -15.34 27.59 -26.89
C LYS A 538 -16.52 26.63 -26.81
N ALA A 539 -17.01 26.12 -27.94
CA ALA A 539 -18.08 25.12 -27.96
C ALA A 539 -17.68 23.83 -27.21
N GLN A 540 -16.43 23.37 -27.37
CA GLN A 540 -15.90 22.24 -26.60
C GLN A 540 -15.85 22.54 -25.10
N ALA A 541 -15.50 23.78 -24.72
CA ALA A 541 -15.48 24.21 -23.32
C ALA A 541 -16.89 24.24 -22.70
N GLU A 542 -17.91 24.70 -23.44
CA GLU A 542 -19.32 24.70 -23.00
C GLU A 542 -19.84 23.28 -22.74
N VAL A 543 -19.54 22.33 -23.64
CA VAL A 543 -19.91 20.91 -23.45
C VAL A 543 -19.22 20.32 -22.22
N LEU A 544 -17.92 20.59 -22.05
CA LEU A 544 -17.17 20.06 -20.91
C LEU A 544 -17.63 20.67 -19.59
N GLU A 545 -18.00 21.95 -19.57
CA GLU A 545 -18.57 22.61 -18.41
C GLU A 545 -19.86 21.91 -17.97
N GLU A 546 -20.79 21.63 -18.88
CA GLU A 546 -22.02 20.89 -18.59
C GLU A 546 -21.73 19.50 -18.03
N GLN A 547 -20.81 18.75 -18.66
CA GLN A 547 -20.36 17.44 -18.18
C GLN A 547 -19.80 17.52 -16.75
N LEU A 548 -18.97 18.52 -16.44
CA LEU A 548 -18.40 18.72 -15.11
C LEU A 548 -19.47 19.09 -14.08
N LEU A 549 -20.40 19.97 -14.42
CA LEU A 549 -21.47 20.40 -13.52
C LEU A 549 -22.39 19.22 -13.15
N ASP A 550 -22.72 18.37 -14.11
CA ASP A 550 -23.60 17.22 -13.92
C ASP A 550 -22.88 16.00 -13.30
N TYR A 551 -21.56 15.93 -13.41
CA TYR A 551 -20.77 14.84 -12.82
C TYR A 551 -20.89 14.80 -11.30
N SER A 552 -21.34 13.66 -10.76
CA SER A 552 -21.43 13.42 -9.31
C SER A 552 -20.26 12.55 -8.84
N ILE A 553 -19.59 12.97 -7.78
CA ILE A 553 -18.53 12.18 -7.13
C ILE A 553 -19.17 10.93 -6.54
N PRO A 554 -18.52 9.76 -6.63
CA PRO A 554 -19.10 8.54 -6.09
C PRO A 554 -19.33 8.59 -4.57
N ASP A 555 -20.36 7.88 -4.11
CA ASP A 555 -20.74 7.83 -2.69
C ASP A 555 -19.70 7.05 -1.88
N ILE A 556 -19.23 7.64 -0.78
CA ILE A 556 -18.28 7.02 0.16
C ILE A 556 -18.80 5.69 0.73
N ALA A 557 -20.12 5.50 0.81
CA ALA A 557 -20.72 4.26 1.27
C ALA A 557 -20.49 3.07 0.31
N GLN A 558 -20.12 3.36 -0.94
CA GLN A 558 -19.81 2.35 -1.96
C GLN A 558 -18.30 2.05 -2.05
N VAL A 559 -17.45 2.80 -1.34
CA VAL A 559 -15.99 2.67 -1.41
C VAL A 559 -15.51 1.61 -0.42
N GLU A 560 -14.58 0.76 -0.86
CA GLU A 560 -13.94 -0.21 0.03
C GLU A 560 -13.16 0.48 1.17
N PRO A 561 -12.96 -0.19 2.32
CA PRO A 561 -12.13 0.36 3.38
C PRO A 561 -10.69 0.56 2.90
N THR A 562 -10.09 1.69 3.24
CA THR A 562 -8.71 2.01 2.82
C THR A 562 -7.67 1.14 3.51
N HIS A 563 -7.98 0.61 4.70
CA HIS A 563 -7.05 -0.06 5.59
C HIS A 563 -5.77 0.76 5.91
N ASP A 564 -5.83 2.08 5.69
CA ASP A 564 -4.77 3.05 5.96
C ASP A 564 -5.36 4.20 6.79
N GLU A 565 -4.99 4.25 8.07
CA GLU A 565 -5.45 5.27 9.01
C GLU A 565 -5.06 6.69 8.60
N LYS A 566 -3.98 6.86 7.81
CA LYS A 566 -3.53 8.17 7.29
C LYS A 566 -4.26 8.58 6.02
N THR A 567 -4.98 7.67 5.39
CA THR A 567 -5.74 7.93 4.16
C THR A 567 -7.15 7.38 4.28
N PRO A 568 -7.99 7.91 5.19
CA PRO A 568 -9.40 7.57 5.23
C PRO A 568 -10.12 8.00 3.94
N VAL A 569 -11.25 7.34 3.65
CA VAL A 569 -12.01 7.50 2.40
C VAL A 569 -12.40 8.96 2.12
N ASN A 570 -12.73 9.72 3.17
CA ASN A 570 -13.08 11.15 3.04
C ASN A 570 -11.93 12.00 2.47
N HIS A 571 -10.66 11.65 2.73
CA HIS A 571 -9.55 12.37 2.09
C HIS A 571 -9.54 12.14 0.57
N LEU A 572 -9.92 10.94 0.11
CA LEU A 572 -9.99 10.63 -1.32
C LEU A 572 -11.19 11.28 -2.01
N GLU A 573 -12.32 11.39 -1.29
CA GLU A 573 -13.49 12.17 -1.72
C GLU A 573 -13.11 13.65 -1.91
N ASP A 574 -12.40 14.23 -0.94
CA ASP A 574 -11.91 15.60 -0.98
C ASP A 574 -10.98 15.83 -2.18
N ILE A 575 -10.09 14.89 -2.50
CA ILE A 575 -9.25 14.96 -3.71
C ILE A 575 -10.09 14.92 -4.98
N ALA A 576 -11.05 14.01 -5.10
CA ALA A 576 -11.93 13.94 -6.27
C ALA A 576 -12.72 15.26 -6.45
N GLN A 577 -13.14 15.88 -5.35
CA GLN A 577 -13.80 17.18 -5.35
C GLN A 577 -12.87 18.30 -5.81
N CYS A 578 -11.63 18.34 -5.31
CA CYS A 578 -10.62 19.27 -5.77
C CYS A 578 -10.33 19.12 -7.27
N CYS A 579 -10.24 17.89 -7.80
CA CYS A 579 -10.03 17.65 -9.23
C CYS A 579 -11.18 18.22 -10.09
N LYS A 580 -12.44 18.00 -9.68
CA LYS A 580 -13.62 18.57 -10.36
C LYS A 580 -13.58 20.10 -10.36
N LEU A 581 -13.26 20.71 -9.22
CA LEU A 581 -13.19 22.16 -9.09
C LEU A 581 -12.00 22.75 -9.87
N ALA A 582 -10.86 22.06 -9.90
CA ALA A 582 -9.68 22.46 -10.65
C ALA A 582 -9.96 22.47 -12.17
N ALA A 583 -10.69 21.48 -12.67
CA ALA A 583 -11.10 21.44 -14.08
C ALA A 583 -12.00 22.64 -14.45
N LEU A 584 -12.99 22.95 -13.61
CA LEU A 584 -13.84 24.14 -13.79
C LEU A 584 -13.03 25.44 -13.70
N LEU A 585 -12.08 25.52 -12.75
CA LEU A 585 -11.22 26.68 -12.57
C LEU A 585 -10.38 26.95 -13.83
N GLU A 586 -9.74 25.94 -14.40
CA GLU A 586 -8.96 26.09 -15.64
C GLU A 586 -9.83 26.49 -16.84
N LEU A 587 -11.05 25.94 -16.97
CA LEU A 587 -11.99 26.36 -18.02
C LEU A 587 -12.39 27.83 -17.88
N TYR A 588 -12.75 28.28 -16.68
CA TYR A 588 -13.16 29.67 -16.45
C TYR A 588 -12.00 30.66 -16.59
N ARG A 589 -10.77 30.25 -16.26
CA ARG A 589 -9.57 31.05 -16.55
C ARG A 589 -9.32 31.19 -18.04
N ALA A 590 -9.55 30.13 -18.82
CA ALA A 590 -9.34 30.15 -20.27
C ALA A 590 -10.48 30.85 -21.03
N PHE A 591 -11.73 30.75 -20.55
CA PHE A 591 -12.93 31.26 -21.22
C PHE A 591 -13.84 32.02 -20.25
N GLY A 592 -13.49 33.28 -19.96
CA GLY A 592 -14.22 34.06 -18.97
C GLY A 592 -15.71 34.31 -19.28
N THR A 593 -16.11 34.24 -20.55
CA THR A 593 -17.53 34.38 -20.96
C THR A 593 -18.40 33.20 -20.54
N LEU A 594 -17.82 32.03 -20.24
CA LEU A 594 -18.60 30.90 -19.74
C LEU A 594 -19.31 31.29 -18.44
N CYS A 595 -18.63 32.03 -17.56
CA CYS A 595 -19.13 32.48 -16.27
C CYS A 595 -20.39 33.37 -16.30
N GLU A 596 -20.77 33.92 -17.45
CA GLU A 596 -21.90 34.87 -17.58
C GLU A 596 -23.28 34.18 -17.73
N GLY A 597 -23.33 32.85 -17.81
CA GLY A 597 -24.57 32.04 -17.89
C GLY A 597 -25.29 31.78 -16.55
N HIS A 598 -26.24 30.81 -16.53
CA HIS A 598 -27.09 30.37 -15.40
C HIS A 598 -26.33 29.75 -14.18
N ILE A 599 -25.11 30.21 -13.91
CA ILE A 599 -24.04 29.51 -13.19
C ILE A 599 -23.98 29.84 -11.70
N ALA A 600 -24.40 31.04 -11.29
CA ALA A 600 -24.37 31.45 -9.88
C ALA A 600 -25.21 30.55 -8.96
N LEU A 601 -26.32 29.99 -9.46
CA LEU A 601 -27.23 29.13 -8.67
C LEU A 601 -26.77 27.66 -8.59
N LYS A 602 -26.09 27.13 -9.62
CA LYS A 602 -25.54 25.76 -9.60
C LYS A 602 -24.23 25.68 -8.80
N LEU A 603 -23.37 26.69 -8.85
CA LEU A 603 -22.12 26.74 -8.08
C LEU A 603 -22.33 26.78 -6.55
N LEU A 604 -23.40 27.42 -6.06
CA LEU A 604 -23.78 27.41 -4.64
C LEU A 604 -24.13 26.00 -4.12
N LYS A 605 -24.65 25.11 -4.97
CA LYS A 605 -24.91 23.70 -4.63
C LYS A 605 -23.63 22.88 -4.58
N ILE A 606 -22.68 23.14 -5.49
CA ILE A 606 -21.40 22.41 -5.60
C ILE A 606 -20.46 22.75 -4.43
N THR A 607 -20.48 24.00 -3.94
CA THR A 607 -19.65 24.46 -2.81
C THR A 607 -20.25 24.13 -1.43
N ARG A 608 -21.20 23.17 -1.35
CA ARG A 608 -21.89 22.73 -0.12
C ARG A 608 -22.45 23.88 0.74
N GLY A 609 -22.85 25.00 0.13
CA GLY A 609 -23.37 26.18 0.84
C GLY A 609 -22.37 26.89 1.77
N LYS A 610 -21.07 26.53 1.76
CA LYS A 610 -20.04 27.13 2.62
C LYS A 610 -19.34 28.33 1.99
N ALA A 611 -19.54 28.59 0.70
CA ALA A 611 -19.07 29.79 0.01
C ALA A 611 -19.88 31.05 0.40
N SER A 612 -20.01 31.33 1.69
CA SER A 612 -20.36 32.66 2.16
C SER A 612 -19.07 33.48 2.21
N TYR A 613 -18.70 34.08 1.09
CA TYR A 613 -17.91 35.31 1.17
C TYR A 613 -18.84 36.34 1.84
N ARG A 614 -18.74 36.48 3.17
CA ARG A 614 -19.49 37.49 3.94
C ARG A 614 -19.04 38.87 3.46
N GLY A 615 -19.67 39.37 2.39
CA GLY A 615 -19.29 40.62 1.76
C GLY A 615 -20.13 41.04 0.56
N PHE A 616 -20.77 40.12 -0.17
CA PHE A 616 -21.56 40.48 -1.36
C PHE A 616 -23.02 40.08 -1.26
N ASN A 617 -23.90 41.10 -1.19
CA ASN A 617 -25.34 40.97 -1.27
C ASN A 617 -25.73 41.07 -2.75
N LEU A 618 -26.22 39.98 -3.34
CA LEU A 618 -26.64 39.86 -4.76
C LEU A 618 -27.85 40.76 -5.14
N LYS A 619 -28.23 41.71 -4.28
CA LYS A 619 -29.33 42.66 -4.49
C LYS A 619 -28.90 44.05 -4.96
N ASP A 620 -27.61 44.38 -4.97
CA ASP A 620 -27.12 45.67 -5.47
C ASP A 620 -26.80 45.63 -6.97
N SER A 621 -27.35 46.63 -7.68
CA SER A 621 -27.60 46.67 -9.12
C SER A 621 -26.40 47.01 -10.02
N SER A 622 -25.22 46.49 -9.71
CA SER A 622 -24.08 46.48 -10.63
C SER A 622 -23.03 45.45 -10.20
N PRO A 623 -23.04 44.23 -10.76
CA PRO A 623 -22.11 43.18 -10.37
C PRO A 623 -20.70 43.43 -10.98
N PRO A 624 -19.61 43.07 -10.27
CA PRO A 624 -18.32 42.86 -10.94
C PRO A 624 -18.47 41.77 -12.02
N PRO A 625 -17.56 41.69 -13.03
CA PRO A 625 -17.59 40.59 -13.98
C PRO A 625 -17.60 39.26 -13.23
N ILE A 626 -18.68 38.50 -13.40
CA ILE A 626 -19.00 37.28 -12.65
C ILE A 626 -17.83 36.28 -12.68
N CYS A 627 -17.05 36.29 -13.76
CA CYS A 627 -15.88 35.43 -13.96
C CYS A 627 -14.79 35.59 -12.90
N THR A 628 -14.40 36.81 -12.53
CA THR A 628 -13.23 37.01 -11.65
C THR A 628 -13.56 36.62 -10.20
N THR A 629 -14.81 36.85 -9.77
CA THR A 629 -15.32 36.39 -8.47
C THR A 629 -15.42 34.87 -8.42
N ILE A 630 -15.83 34.20 -9.51
CA ILE A 630 -15.92 32.73 -9.57
C ILE A 630 -14.53 32.08 -9.53
N VAL A 631 -13.56 32.57 -10.31
CA VAL A 631 -12.18 32.05 -10.34
C VAL A 631 -11.55 32.10 -8.95
N GLY A 632 -11.64 33.24 -8.26
CA GLY A 632 -11.15 33.38 -6.88
C GLY A 632 -11.88 32.48 -5.89
N THR A 633 -13.21 32.33 -6.03
CA THR A 633 -14.01 31.47 -5.17
C THR A 633 -13.63 29.99 -5.32
N LEU A 634 -13.47 29.50 -6.54
CA LEU A 634 -13.06 28.12 -6.81
C LEU A 634 -11.65 27.84 -6.31
N SER A 635 -10.70 28.75 -6.57
CA SER A 635 -9.34 28.66 -6.04
C SER A 635 -9.33 28.53 -4.52
N LEU A 636 -10.04 29.42 -3.82
CA LEU A 636 -10.12 29.39 -2.36
C LEU A 636 -10.81 28.13 -1.84
N GLU A 637 -11.82 27.62 -2.54
CA GLU A 637 -12.50 26.39 -2.13
C GLU A 637 -11.60 25.16 -2.25
N ILE A 638 -10.87 25.02 -3.37
CA ILE A 638 -9.85 23.96 -3.53
C ILE A 638 -8.83 24.05 -2.39
N LEU A 639 -8.30 25.24 -2.10
CA LEU A 639 -7.32 25.42 -1.05
C LEU A 639 -7.87 25.16 0.35
N ARG A 640 -9.15 25.45 0.61
CA ARG A 640 -9.82 25.10 1.88
C ARG A 640 -9.93 23.59 2.07
N ILE A 641 -10.33 22.86 1.02
CA ILE A 641 -10.41 21.40 1.05
C ILE A 641 -9.01 20.81 1.26
N LEU A 642 -7.99 21.28 0.53
CA LEU A 642 -6.62 20.80 0.72
C LEU A 642 -6.07 21.13 2.12
N LYS A 643 -6.49 22.25 2.71
CA LYS A 643 -6.13 22.62 4.09
C LYS A 643 -6.78 21.72 5.14
N SER A 644 -7.97 21.17 4.89
CA SER A 644 -8.60 20.22 5.84
C SER A 644 -7.96 18.84 5.83
N ILE A 645 -7.23 18.47 4.77
CA ILE A 645 -6.46 17.22 4.72
C ILE A 645 -5.16 17.38 5.52
N PRO A 646 -4.88 16.54 6.53
CA PRO A 646 -3.64 16.53 7.29
C PRO A 646 -2.38 16.41 6.41
N MET A 647 -1.25 16.98 6.86
CA MET A 647 0.02 16.94 6.12
C MET A 647 0.58 15.53 5.95
N ASP A 648 0.31 14.64 6.91
CA ASP A 648 0.76 13.26 6.95
C ASP A 648 -0.14 12.30 6.17
N SER A 649 -1.23 12.79 5.55
CA SER A 649 -2.03 11.95 4.67
C SER A 649 -1.24 11.50 3.43
N HIS A 650 -1.40 10.24 3.01
CA HIS A 650 -0.69 9.76 1.82
C HIS A 650 -1.25 10.32 0.50
N THR A 651 -2.42 10.97 0.53
CA THR A 651 -2.94 11.74 -0.63
C THR A 651 -2.05 12.90 -1.06
N ARG A 652 -1.04 13.27 -0.24
CA ARG A 652 -0.09 14.37 -0.49
C ARG A 652 0.63 14.27 -1.85
N CYS A 653 0.78 13.08 -2.42
CA CYS A 653 1.35 12.89 -3.76
C CYS A 653 0.47 13.49 -4.88
N LEU A 654 -0.83 13.67 -4.65
CA LEU A 654 -1.78 14.22 -5.62
C LEU A 654 -1.99 15.73 -5.48
N HIS A 655 -1.46 16.33 -4.40
CA HIS A 655 -1.63 17.75 -4.09
C HIS A 655 -0.89 18.70 -5.04
N PRO A 656 0.30 18.40 -5.60
CA PRO A 656 1.10 19.38 -6.36
C PRO A 656 0.37 20.03 -7.52
N ILE A 657 -0.30 19.25 -8.38
CA ILE A 657 -1.05 19.79 -9.53
C ILE A 657 -2.24 20.64 -9.07
N LEU A 658 -2.95 20.23 -8.02
CA LEU A 658 -4.09 20.97 -7.48
C LEU A 658 -3.65 22.29 -6.82
N LEU A 659 -2.53 22.27 -6.09
CA LEU A 659 -1.92 23.46 -5.50
C LEU A 659 -1.39 24.42 -6.56
N LEU A 660 -0.84 23.91 -7.67
CA LEU A 660 -0.41 24.75 -8.79
C LEU A 660 -1.60 25.45 -9.46
N ILE A 661 -2.64 24.69 -9.82
CA ILE A 661 -3.85 25.23 -10.48
C ILE A 661 -4.52 26.27 -9.57
N ALA A 662 -4.82 25.93 -8.32
CA ALA A 662 -5.50 26.83 -7.41
C ALA A 662 -4.60 27.99 -6.95
N GLY A 663 -3.35 27.72 -6.60
CA GLY A 663 -2.39 28.72 -6.11
C GLY A 663 -1.99 29.75 -7.16
N SER A 664 -1.91 29.35 -8.44
CA SER A 664 -1.63 30.28 -9.54
C SER A 664 -2.80 31.20 -9.88
N ALA A 665 -4.00 30.94 -9.36
CA ALA A 665 -5.16 31.81 -9.47
C ALA A 665 -5.27 32.84 -8.32
N LEU A 666 -4.36 32.80 -7.34
CA LEU A 666 -4.28 33.80 -6.25
C LEU A 666 -3.62 35.10 -6.76
N LEU A 667 -4.34 35.85 -7.59
CA LEU A 667 -3.90 37.11 -8.20
C LEU A 667 -4.38 38.35 -7.43
N SER A 668 -3.67 39.47 -7.56
CA SER A 668 -3.89 40.70 -6.82
C SER A 668 -5.24 41.38 -7.13
N PRO A 669 -5.97 41.95 -6.13
CA PRO A 669 -7.31 42.53 -6.32
C PRO A 669 -7.33 43.76 -7.24
N ILE A 670 -6.20 44.45 -7.42
CA ILE A 670 -6.10 45.70 -8.18
C ILE A 670 -6.19 45.44 -9.69
N ILE A 671 -5.53 44.39 -10.20
CA ILE A 671 -5.65 43.95 -11.60
C ILE A 671 -7.09 43.51 -11.89
N ILE A 672 -7.68 42.79 -10.93
CA ILE A 672 -9.07 42.31 -11.01
C ILE A 672 -10.04 43.48 -11.20
N ARG A 673 -9.93 44.57 -10.43
CA ARG A 673 -10.81 45.77 -10.53
C ARG A 673 -10.57 46.60 -11.79
N ARG A 674 -9.33 46.69 -12.30
CA ARG A 674 -9.00 47.45 -13.52
C ARG A 674 -9.42 46.73 -14.81
N GLN A 675 -9.39 45.38 -14.85
CA GLN A 675 -9.98 44.59 -15.94
C GLN A 675 -11.50 44.79 -16.09
N GLN A 676 -12.21 45.09 -14.99
CA GLN A 676 -13.67 45.37 -15.01
C GLN A 676 -13.99 46.66 -15.78
N ARG A 677 -13.11 47.67 -15.73
CA ARG A 677 -13.30 48.97 -16.39
C ARG A 677 -13.04 48.91 -17.90
N SER A 678 -12.08 48.11 -18.36
CA SER A 678 -11.76 48.00 -19.79
C SER A 678 -12.80 47.19 -20.57
N GLN A 679 -13.40 46.15 -19.98
CA GLN A 679 -14.50 45.39 -20.60
C GLN A 679 -15.81 46.19 -20.69
N HIS A 680 -16.11 47.06 -19.72
CA HIS A 680 -17.29 47.94 -19.79
C HIS A 680 -17.16 49.10 -20.79
N ARG A 681 -15.96 49.63 -21.05
CA ARG A 681 -15.77 50.76 -22.00
C ARG A 681 -16.02 50.42 -23.47
N TYR A 682 -15.96 49.15 -23.87
CA TYR A 682 -16.38 48.74 -25.22
C TYR A 682 -17.90 48.79 -25.42
N SER A 683 -18.68 49.13 -24.40
CA SER A 683 -20.14 49.21 -24.47
C SER A 683 -20.74 50.60 -24.35
N ASN A 684 -20.01 51.64 -23.91
CA ASN A 684 -20.56 53.00 -23.75
C ASN A 684 -19.49 54.10 -23.92
N GLN A 685 -19.63 54.93 -24.96
CA GLN A 685 -18.92 56.20 -25.14
C GLN A 685 -19.92 57.35 -25.00
N SER A 686 -19.85 58.12 -23.91
CA SER A 686 -20.13 59.57 -23.87
C SER A 686 -19.84 60.16 -22.47
N ASP A 687 -19.22 61.36 -22.48
CA ASP A 687 -19.23 62.42 -21.46
C ASP A 687 -18.11 62.55 -20.40
N ASN A 688 -17.18 63.45 -20.75
CA ASN A 688 -16.42 64.48 -20.01
C ASN A 688 -16.70 64.75 -18.50
N LEU A 689 -15.65 64.81 -17.65
CA LEU A 689 -15.08 66.01 -16.98
C LEU A 689 -14.15 65.72 -15.76
N THR A 690 -12.94 66.31 -15.83
CA THR A 690 -12.03 66.96 -14.83
C THR A 690 -11.63 66.36 -13.47
N ALA A 691 -10.33 66.57 -13.19
CA ALA A 691 -9.49 66.12 -12.07
C ALA A 691 -9.49 67.02 -10.82
N ALA A 692 -9.14 66.45 -9.65
CA ALA A 692 -8.36 67.11 -8.60
C ALA A 692 -7.80 66.11 -7.54
N ASP A 693 -6.53 66.33 -7.21
CA ASP A 693 -5.80 66.05 -5.97
C ASP A 693 -5.07 64.71 -5.69
N VAL A 694 -3.91 64.90 -5.05
CA VAL A 694 -2.61 64.25 -5.19
C VAL A 694 -2.01 63.95 -3.79
N ASN A 695 -1.13 62.94 -3.72
CA ASN A 695 -0.15 62.62 -2.65
C ASN A 695 -0.71 62.06 -1.32
N THR A 696 -0.12 61.09 -0.62
CA THR A 696 1.30 60.72 -0.45
C THR A 696 1.33 59.37 0.30
N SER A 697 2.24 58.43 -0.06
CA SER A 697 3.12 57.69 0.87
C SER A 697 3.58 56.33 0.31
N VAL A 698 4.64 56.37 -0.51
CA VAL A 698 5.52 55.23 -0.80
C VAL A 698 6.72 55.34 0.12
N ARG A 699 6.92 54.36 1.00
CA ARG A 699 8.19 53.91 1.63
C ARG A 699 7.90 53.25 2.99
N ARG A 700 7.76 51.93 2.99
CA ARG A 700 8.14 50.98 4.08
C ARG A 700 7.52 49.61 3.81
N ALA A 701 8.23 48.74 3.08
CA ALA A 701 8.00 47.29 3.11
C ALA A 701 9.17 46.55 2.42
N THR A 702 10.38 46.72 2.93
CA THR A 702 11.52 45.83 2.66
C THR A 702 12.34 45.75 3.93
N GLN A 703 11.84 44.99 4.92
CA GLN A 703 12.59 44.39 6.04
C GLN A 703 11.57 43.83 7.03
N ASN A 704 11.50 42.49 7.11
CA ASN A 704 11.18 41.66 8.28
C ASN A 704 10.62 40.31 7.81
N LEU A 705 11.49 39.48 7.26
CA LEU A 705 11.36 38.03 7.28
C LEU A 705 12.29 37.57 8.40
N ASP A 706 11.74 37.38 9.60
CA ASP A 706 12.24 36.50 10.67
C ASP A 706 11.45 36.77 11.95
N SER A 707 10.46 35.93 12.24
CA SER A 707 10.13 35.50 13.60
C SER A 707 9.02 34.47 13.57
N THR A 708 9.35 33.29 14.07
CA THR A 708 8.42 32.25 14.52
C THR A 708 7.72 32.72 15.79
N ALA A 709 6.43 33.05 15.73
CA ALA A 709 5.59 33.16 16.91
C ALA A 709 4.11 32.85 16.60
N ILE A 710 3.57 32.05 17.51
CA ILE A 710 2.21 31.53 17.70
C ILE A 710 1.14 32.64 17.57
N TYR A 711 0.03 32.38 16.87
CA TYR A 711 -1.12 33.28 16.83
C TYR A 711 -2.41 32.61 17.33
N ASP A 712 -2.87 33.13 18.47
CA ASP A 712 -4.27 33.15 18.89
C ASP A 712 -5.14 33.95 17.90
N GLN A 713 -6.40 33.55 17.77
CA GLN A 713 -7.41 34.23 16.95
C GLN A 713 -7.80 35.60 17.56
N PRO A 714 -7.86 36.68 16.77
CA PRO A 714 -8.65 37.85 17.17
C PRO A 714 -10.07 37.76 16.59
N ALA A 715 -11.05 37.96 17.47
CA ALA A 715 -12.43 38.22 17.11
C ALA A 715 -12.54 39.56 16.35
N VAL A 716 -13.26 39.59 15.23
CA VAL A 716 -13.53 40.80 14.45
C VAL A 716 -15.01 41.11 14.50
N GLU A 717 -15.35 42.23 15.16
CA GLU A 717 -16.67 42.85 15.16
C GLU A 717 -17.03 43.45 13.80
N SER A 718 -18.32 43.43 13.50
CA SER A 718 -18.94 43.82 12.24
C SER A 718 -18.88 45.33 11.97
N THR A 719 -18.20 45.74 10.91
CA THR A 719 -18.45 47.03 10.23
C THR A 719 -18.43 46.86 8.71
N SER A 720 -19.46 47.37 8.06
CA SER A 720 -19.76 47.23 6.63
C SER A 720 -19.04 48.30 5.81
N ALA A 721 -17.77 48.05 5.44
CA ALA A 721 -17.06 48.61 4.29
C ALA A 721 -15.64 47.98 4.25
N GLN A 722 -15.41 46.95 3.43
CA GLN A 722 -14.10 46.29 3.35
C GLN A 722 -13.12 47.13 2.51
N SER A 723 -12.00 47.53 3.13
CA SER A 723 -10.93 48.29 2.47
C SER A 723 -10.06 47.39 1.59
N PRO A 724 -9.41 47.90 0.52
CA PRO A 724 -8.49 47.15 -0.34
C PRO A 724 -7.36 46.41 0.40
N ARG A 725 -6.98 46.86 1.61
CA ARG A 725 -5.94 46.21 2.43
C ARG A 725 -6.35 44.81 2.89
N VAL A 726 -7.61 44.60 3.27
CA VAL A 726 -8.07 43.31 3.83
C VAL A 726 -8.09 42.20 2.78
N GLU A 727 -8.39 42.53 1.51
CA GLU A 727 -8.36 41.56 0.39
C GLU A 727 -6.92 41.14 0.02
N LEU A 728 -5.98 42.08 0.07
CA LEU A 728 -4.54 41.80 -0.11
C LEU A 728 -3.99 40.89 0.99
N ASP A 729 -4.35 41.14 2.25
CA ASP A 729 -3.92 40.32 3.39
C ASP A 729 -4.39 38.86 3.26
N LEU A 730 -5.61 38.62 2.76
CA LEU A 730 -6.15 37.27 2.55
C LEU A 730 -5.37 36.49 1.47
N ILE A 731 -5.01 37.14 0.36
CA ILE A 731 -4.22 36.51 -0.71
C ILE A 731 -2.85 36.09 -0.20
N HIS A 732 -2.17 36.94 0.56
CA HIS A 732 -0.86 36.61 1.13
C HIS A 732 -0.92 35.40 2.09
N ILE A 733 -1.98 35.29 2.91
CA ILE A 733 -2.19 34.13 3.78
C ILE A 733 -2.30 32.83 2.97
N TRP A 734 -3.06 32.83 1.87
CA TRP A 734 -3.23 31.65 1.04
C TRP A 734 -1.99 31.35 0.17
N ARG A 735 -1.31 32.36 -0.37
CA ARG A 735 -0.01 32.19 -1.04
C ARG A 735 0.99 31.54 -0.10
N ARG A 736 1.03 31.98 1.17
CA ARG A 736 1.88 31.38 2.20
C ARG A 736 1.51 29.93 2.50
N PHE A 737 0.23 29.62 2.66
CA PHE A 737 -0.24 28.25 2.83
C PHE A 737 0.20 27.34 1.67
N VAL A 738 0.01 27.77 0.42
CA VAL A 738 0.44 27.01 -0.77
C VAL A 738 1.95 26.78 -0.76
N TYR A 739 2.72 27.83 -0.48
CA TYR A 739 4.17 27.76 -0.40
C TYR A 739 4.67 26.76 0.65
N ASP A 740 4.12 26.85 1.87
CA ASP A 740 4.50 25.97 2.98
C ASP A 740 4.10 24.51 2.69
N ARG A 741 2.91 24.29 2.13
CA ARG A 741 2.42 22.96 1.75
C ARG A 741 3.33 22.30 0.71
N ILE A 742 3.67 23.01 -0.36
CA ILE A 742 4.54 22.50 -1.44
C ILE A 742 5.96 22.25 -0.92
N THR A 743 6.48 23.14 -0.08
CA THR A 743 7.83 22.98 0.49
C THR A 743 7.91 21.72 1.35
N HIS A 744 6.90 21.46 2.18
CA HIS A 744 6.85 20.23 2.96
C HIS A 744 6.71 18.97 2.08
N ILE A 745 5.92 19.04 1.00
CA ILE A 745 5.82 17.94 0.03
C ILE A 745 7.18 17.68 -0.64
N GLU A 746 7.94 18.73 -1.01
CA GLU A 746 9.29 18.59 -1.56
C GLU A 746 10.23 17.87 -0.58
N GLU A 747 10.18 18.23 0.70
CA GLU A 747 11.03 17.64 1.74
C GLU A 747 10.76 16.14 1.93
N ILE A 748 9.49 15.73 1.88
CA ILE A 748 9.10 14.32 2.08
C ILE A 748 9.31 13.47 0.83
N ILE A 749 8.79 13.93 -0.32
CA ILE A 749 8.85 13.15 -1.58
C ILE A 749 10.27 13.17 -2.14
N ASN A 750 11.03 14.24 -1.87
CA ASN A 750 12.43 14.38 -2.23
C ASN A 750 12.71 14.27 -3.74
N LEU A 751 11.78 14.76 -4.58
CA LEU A 751 11.92 14.83 -6.04
C LEU A 751 12.10 16.27 -6.51
N ASP A 752 13.02 16.48 -7.46
CA ASP A 752 13.33 17.80 -8.04
C ASP A 752 12.13 18.44 -8.76
N ASN A 753 11.16 17.63 -9.23
CA ASN A 753 9.98 18.13 -9.93
C ASN A 753 9.10 19.02 -9.04
N ILE A 754 8.94 18.68 -7.76
CA ILE A 754 8.13 19.46 -6.81
C ILE A 754 8.70 20.86 -6.63
N ARG A 755 10.03 21.01 -6.70
CA ARG A 755 10.70 22.31 -6.66
C ARG A 755 10.29 23.19 -7.85
N LYS A 756 10.19 22.63 -9.06
CA LYS A 756 9.76 23.39 -10.25
C LYS A 756 8.32 23.87 -10.11
N VAL A 757 7.42 23.12 -9.44
CA VAL A 757 6.06 23.61 -9.10
C VAL A 757 6.13 24.90 -8.28
N ARG A 758 6.98 24.91 -7.24
CA ARG A 758 7.19 26.11 -6.41
C ARG A 758 7.76 27.27 -7.23
N THR A 759 8.72 27.00 -8.12
CA THR A 759 9.29 28.03 -9.01
C THR A 759 8.23 28.65 -9.90
N ILE A 760 7.37 27.84 -10.54
CA ILE A 760 6.29 28.34 -11.40
C ILE A 760 5.35 29.26 -10.59
N LEU A 761 4.92 28.84 -9.40
CA LEU A 761 4.04 29.65 -8.55
C LEU A 761 4.65 30.98 -8.15
N LEU A 762 5.91 30.98 -7.72
CA LEU A 762 6.62 32.21 -7.35
C LEU A 762 6.72 33.16 -8.54
N SER A 763 7.05 32.66 -9.72
CA SER A 763 7.12 33.48 -10.95
C SER A 763 5.76 33.99 -11.40
N VAL A 764 4.68 33.23 -11.22
CA VAL A 764 3.30 33.71 -11.45
C VAL A 764 2.99 34.89 -10.52
N TRP A 765 3.25 34.72 -9.22
CA TRP A 765 2.97 35.77 -8.22
C TRP A 765 3.84 37.01 -8.43
N GLU A 766 5.11 36.83 -8.75
CA GLU A 766 6.03 37.94 -9.03
C GLU A 766 5.59 38.73 -10.27
N ARG A 767 5.22 38.05 -11.37
CA ARG A 767 4.74 38.72 -12.58
C ARG A 767 3.42 39.45 -12.35
N ASP A 768 2.52 38.86 -11.58
CA ASP A 768 1.26 39.51 -11.18
C ASP A 768 1.53 40.79 -10.36
N ASP A 769 2.40 40.71 -9.34
CA ASP A 769 2.76 41.85 -8.49
C ASP A 769 3.50 42.95 -9.29
N GLN A 770 4.30 42.58 -10.29
CA GLN A 770 4.95 43.52 -11.23
C GLN A 770 3.91 44.23 -12.12
N LEU A 771 2.91 43.52 -12.63
CA LEU A 771 1.83 44.12 -13.43
C LEU A 771 1.00 45.10 -12.60
N VAL A 772 0.80 44.83 -11.30
CA VAL A 772 0.15 45.78 -10.38
C VAL A 772 0.99 47.04 -10.20
N SER A 773 2.30 46.89 -9.99
CA SER A 773 3.19 48.00 -9.64
C SER A 773 3.61 48.87 -10.83
N SER A 774 3.60 48.32 -12.04
CA SER A 774 3.96 49.02 -13.29
C SER A 774 2.78 49.65 -14.03
N ALA A 775 1.54 49.38 -13.60
CA ALA A 775 0.35 49.92 -14.25
C ALA A 775 0.25 51.45 -14.06
N PRO A 776 0.23 52.25 -15.15
CA PRO A 776 0.09 53.70 -15.04
C PRO A 776 -1.23 54.09 -14.34
N ASP A 777 -1.26 55.27 -13.70
CA ASP A 777 -2.46 55.83 -13.04
C ASP A 777 -3.54 56.29 -14.04
N THR A 778 -3.34 56.07 -15.34
CA THR A 778 -4.30 56.39 -16.40
C THR A 778 -5.16 55.17 -16.74
N ASP A 779 -6.47 55.39 -16.95
CA ASP A 779 -7.48 54.37 -17.29
C ASP A 779 -7.26 53.66 -18.65
N ASP A 780 -6.12 53.85 -19.33
CA ASP A 780 -5.84 53.37 -20.69
C ASP A 780 -4.92 52.13 -20.73
N MET A 781 -5.05 51.22 -19.76
CA MET A 781 -4.50 49.87 -19.95
C MET A 781 -5.39 49.07 -20.89
N ILE A 782 -4.90 48.89 -22.12
CA ILE A 782 -5.33 47.84 -23.04
C ILE A 782 -5.44 46.53 -22.26
N ALA A 783 -6.58 45.83 -22.41
CA ALA A 783 -6.91 44.59 -21.71
C ALA A 783 -5.76 43.56 -21.75
N THR A 784 -4.91 43.56 -20.72
CA THR A 784 -3.88 42.56 -20.55
C THR A 784 -4.50 41.30 -19.98
N GLU A 785 -4.30 40.20 -20.68
CA GLU A 785 -4.78 38.89 -20.27
C GLU A 785 -4.10 38.47 -18.94
N PRO A 786 -4.83 37.88 -17.98
CA PRO A 786 -4.26 37.51 -16.69
C PRO A 786 -3.11 36.52 -16.83
N VAL A 787 -2.15 36.59 -15.90
CA VAL A 787 -0.98 35.70 -15.88
C VAL A 787 -1.45 34.26 -15.71
N HIS A 788 -1.12 33.39 -16.68
CA HIS A 788 -1.38 31.97 -16.59
C HIS A 788 -0.09 31.22 -16.28
N TRP A 789 -0.18 30.20 -15.44
CA TRP A 789 0.98 29.40 -15.05
C TRP A 789 1.55 28.58 -16.21
N ILE A 790 0.71 28.19 -17.17
CA ILE A 790 1.14 27.51 -18.41
C ILE A 790 2.09 28.39 -19.21
N ASP A 791 1.87 29.71 -19.29
CA ASP A 791 2.79 30.58 -20.06
C ASP A 791 4.13 30.71 -19.35
N ILE A 792 4.12 30.90 -18.02
CA ILE A 792 5.33 30.93 -17.20
C ILE A 792 6.13 29.63 -17.37
N MET A 793 5.43 28.50 -17.35
CA MET A 793 6.04 27.19 -17.54
C MET A 793 6.72 27.06 -18.91
N GLU A 794 6.08 27.54 -19.98
CA GLU A 794 6.63 27.49 -21.35
C GLU A 794 7.78 28.49 -21.55
N GLU A 795 7.61 29.73 -21.11
CA GLU A 795 8.62 30.80 -21.27
C GLU A 795 9.91 30.52 -20.50
N GLN A 796 9.82 29.85 -19.36
CA GLN A 796 10.98 29.54 -18.50
C GLN A 796 11.50 28.11 -18.65
N ASP A 797 10.98 27.33 -19.61
CA ASP A 797 11.33 25.92 -19.82
C ASP A 797 11.21 25.04 -18.54
N LEU A 798 10.11 25.26 -17.81
CA LEU A 798 9.82 24.60 -16.53
C LEU A 798 8.87 23.40 -16.66
N ARG A 799 8.70 22.82 -17.86
CA ARG A 799 7.84 21.65 -18.07
C ARG A 799 8.21 20.53 -17.09
N ILE A 800 7.19 19.97 -16.44
CA ILE A 800 7.32 18.88 -15.47
C ILE A 800 6.12 17.96 -15.48
N LEU A 801 6.38 16.66 -15.30
CA LEU A 801 5.35 15.72 -14.89
C LEU A 801 5.25 15.74 -13.35
N PHE A 802 4.04 15.98 -12.85
CA PHE A 802 3.73 16.21 -11.43
C PHE A 802 3.74 14.93 -10.59
#